data_AF-A0A1S1Y199-F1
#
_entry.id   AF-A0A1S1Y199-F1
#
_cell.length_a   1.000
_cell.length_b   1.000
_cell.length_c   1.000
_cell.angle_alpha   90.00
_cell.angle_beta   90.00
_cell.angle_gamma   90.00
#
_symmetry.space_group_name_H-M   'P 1'
#
loop_
_entity.id
_entity.type
_entity.pdbx_description
1 polymer ?
#
loop_
_entity_poly.entity_id
_entity_poly.type
_entity_poly.pdbx_seq_one_letter_code
_entity_poly.pdbx_strand_id
1 'polypeptide(L)'
;MFESGQVRPLALSADRGQLFALNTPDNRLEIFKVGDQRLTPVGSVPVGLEPVALAVRDDKEVWVVNHLSDSISIVSLDDNGGGRVTRTLQVGDEPRDIVFASGKAFVTSAHRGQNTGVDPQLSVPGVGRADVWVFDAGQLGDAMNGPPLTVLTLFTDTPRALAVTPDGKTVYAAGFHTGNATMTLNDAVVERGVAPPFNRVYPGPATNHAGEAQPKSGLIVKYDGSHWLDELGQQWDDMVPFSLPDRDVFAIDAAANPPALRTDKVYSGVGTVLFNMLVNPASGKVYVTNTEALNHNRFEGAGGYSNGQTVRGHFSENRITVLGGNPTVAPRHLNKHIDYSQCCEPIPNRENADSVALPLDMAITGDGKTLYVAAFGTSEIARYNTEELENDSFVPSSAAQIPVSGGGPSGLALDEARGLLYVLTRFDNSISVIDTVSGREVKHAAMFNPEPKHIVEGRPFLYDAARSSSHGDSACASCHVFGDFDSLAWDLGDPDGDQGENTGPFRSTPEVAARVLGHEYNPHFRPMKGPMSTQSLRGMDNHGALHWRGDRTGGNDANALPNSGPNVQPNGGSFDEDAAFRKFNVAFPGLVGRNAMLGDEQMQKFADFVMEITYPPNPIRNLDDSLTAQQSAGRDFYFKALPSDSFFSCNGCHVLDREGNAEYADVSKPGFFGTDGHYSFDHVLQIFKIPHLRNMYQKVGMFGLASQSTTTESNYFLPKGNIGNMGSQIRGFGFGPDGSVDTLFRFLSAQIFSKSFFSAEPDPNDARTPIERYLAGIPIGNPGGFGFGADGNTERRNVEAFLFAFDSNLFPVVGQQVTLSAASTEAVAARIDLLKAQADAEHCDLVAKNRYSGFWYVGGGKFRASAQGIGDVGDQDLRASAGLTGGELTYTCVPPGSGERIGIDRDNDGVLDNDELRAGDLDGDDDVDKDDLKRLLAGKSAAVAPGDPRDLDYDGGVTARDGRKLVALCTRPRCASN
;
A
#
# COMPACT_ATOMS: atom_id res chain seq x y z
N MET A 1 -5.74 -9.94 2.15
CA MET A 1 -4.51 -9.82 1.32
C MET A 1 -3.95 -8.39 1.45
N PHE A 2 -2.67 -8.13 1.14
CA PHE A 2 -2.00 -6.83 1.39
C PHE A 2 -1.82 -5.91 0.16
N GLU A 3 -1.96 -6.46 -1.04
CA GLU A 3 -1.80 -5.75 -2.32
C GLU A 3 -0.43 -5.07 -2.46
N SER A 4 0.66 -5.79 -2.15
CA SER A 4 2.01 -5.20 -2.22
C SER A 4 2.43 -4.92 -3.67
N GLY A 5 2.93 -3.71 -3.94
CA GLY A 5 3.39 -3.32 -5.27
C GLY A 5 4.78 -3.90 -5.57
N GLN A 6 4.86 -4.86 -6.51
CA GLN A 6 6.12 -5.43 -7.00
C GLN A 6 7.05 -4.37 -7.62
N VAL A 7 8.37 -4.58 -7.55
CA VAL A 7 9.38 -3.68 -8.13
C VAL A 7 10.17 -4.39 -9.23
N ARG A 8 10.88 -5.48 -8.90
CA ARG A 8 11.65 -6.31 -9.84
C ARG A 8 11.43 -7.79 -9.55
N PRO A 9 10.25 -8.33 -9.88
CA PRO A 9 9.89 -9.68 -9.47
C PRO A 9 10.41 -10.78 -10.40
N LEU A 10 11.20 -10.45 -11.43
CA LEU A 10 11.84 -11.39 -12.35
C LEU A 10 13.35 -11.13 -12.45
N ALA A 11 14.15 -12.19 -12.55
CA ALA A 11 15.53 -12.09 -13.04
C ALA A 11 16.00 -13.37 -13.72
N LEU A 12 16.96 -13.26 -14.63
CA LEU A 12 17.65 -14.39 -15.25
C LEU A 12 18.92 -14.75 -14.48
N SER A 13 19.28 -16.02 -14.45
CA SER A 13 20.62 -16.45 -14.07
C SER A 13 21.68 -15.85 -15.00
N ALA A 14 22.94 -15.76 -14.56
CA ALA A 14 24.00 -15.14 -15.37
C ALA A 14 24.24 -15.87 -16.70
N ASP A 15 24.09 -17.19 -16.72
CA ASP A 15 24.14 -18.02 -17.93
C ASP A 15 22.84 -18.00 -18.77
N ARG A 16 21.79 -17.34 -18.26
CA ARG A 16 20.44 -17.26 -18.87
C ARG A 16 19.80 -18.63 -19.08
N GLY A 17 20.21 -19.64 -18.32
CA GLY A 17 19.63 -20.98 -18.31
C GLY A 17 18.40 -21.11 -17.41
N GLN A 18 18.25 -20.21 -16.44
CA GLN A 18 17.15 -20.17 -15.49
C GLN A 18 16.50 -18.78 -15.44
N LEU A 19 15.19 -18.78 -15.18
CA LEU A 19 14.39 -17.61 -14.85
C LEU A 19 13.88 -17.78 -13.41
N PHE A 20 14.11 -16.76 -12.60
CA PHE A 20 13.61 -16.64 -11.24
C PHE A 20 12.39 -15.72 -11.25
N ALA A 21 11.32 -16.12 -10.58
CA ALA A 21 10.08 -15.35 -10.48
C ALA A 21 9.54 -15.33 -9.05
N LEU A 22 9.06 -14.17 -8.61
CA LEU A 22 8.40 -14.05 -7.30
C LEU A 22 6.91 -14.33 -7.45
N ASN A 23 6.47 -15.40 -6.80
CA ASN A 23 5.07 -15.68 -6.58
C ASN A 23 4.65 -14.99 -5.28
N THR A 24 4.35 -13.69 -5.39
CA THR A 24 3.98 -12.83 -4.25
C THR A 24 2.83 -13.40 -3.41
N PRO A 25 1.68 -13.83 -3.98
CA PRO A 25 0.58 -14.34 -3.16
C PRO A 25 0.89 -15.68 -2.45
N ASP A 26 1.89 -16.42 -2.91
CA ASP A 26 2.29 -17.69 -2.31
C ASP A 26 3.59 -17.63 -1.48
N ASN A 27 4.22 -16.46 -1.40
CA ASN A 27 5.45 -16.24 -0.62
C ASN A 27 6.62 -17.13 -1.07
N ARG A 28 6.81 -17.24 -2.39
CA ARG A 28 7.83 -18.14 -2.97
C ARG A 28 8.66 -17.49 -4.07
N LEU A 29 9.91 -17.97 -4.16
CA LEU A 29 10.76 -17.86 -5.33
C LEU A 29 10.54 -19.10 -6.21
N GLU A 30 9.93 -18.91 -7.37
CA GLU A 30 9.74 -19.94 -8.40
C GLU A 30 10.95 -19.95 -9.35
N ILE A 31 11.41 -21.14 -9.72
CA ILE A 31 12.59 -21.37 -10.55
C ILE A 31 12.17 -22.12 -11.80
N PHE A 32 12.43 -21.54 -12.96
CA PHE A 32 12.15 -22.12 -14.26
C PHE A 32 13.42 -22.33 -15.06
N LYS A 33 13.53 -23.49 -15.72
CA LYS A 33 14.49 -23.68 -16.81
C LYS A 33 14.00 -22.97 -18.06
N VAL A 34 14.90 -22.22 -18.69
CA VAL A 34 14.65 -21.48 -19.93
C VAL A 34 14.93 -22.38 -21.14
N GLY A 35 13.91 -22.59 -21.98
CA GLY A 35 14.00 -23.30 -23.25
C GLY A 35 13.69 -22.40 -24.46
N ASP A 36 13.48 -23.01 -25.62
CA ASP A 36 13.01 -22.30 -26.82
C ASP A 36 11.53 -21.93 -26.67
N GLN A 37 11.27 -20.66 -26.36
CA GLN A 37 9.94 -20.08 -26.09
C GLN A 37 9.14 -20.74 -24.95
N ARG A 38 9.79 -21.54 -24.10
CA ARG A 38 9.14 -22.30 -23.02
C ARG A 38 9.86 -22.13 -21.70
N LEU A 39 9.07 -22.04 -20.64
CA LEU A 39 9.51 -22.14 -19.25
C LEU A 39 9.10 -23.49 -18.70
N THR A 40 10.03 -24.19 -18.06
CA THR A 40 9.76 -25.47 -17.37
C THR A 40 10.04 -25.27 -15.89
N PRO A 41 9.06 -25.43 -14.98
CA PRO A 41 9.30 -25.31 -13.55
C PRO A 41 10.29 -26.38 -13.11
N VAL A 42 11.28 -26.00 -12.29
CA VAL A 42 12.32 -26.90 -11.77
C VAL A 42 12.55 -26.75 -10.26
N GLY A 43 12.01 -25.70 -9.64
CA GLY A 43 12.09 -25.53 -8.20
C GLY A 43 11.17 -24.43 -7.69
N SER A 44 10.90 -24.49 -6.38
CA SER A 44 10.04 -23.56 -5.68
C SER A 44 10.53 -23.44 -4.24
N VAL A 45 10.93 -22.24 -3.83
CA VAL A 45 11.56 -22.01 -2.52
C VAL A 45 10.68 -21.09 -1.68
N PRO A 46 10.19 -21.54 -0.51
CA PRO A 46 9.53 -20.66 0.46
C PRO A 46 10.47 -19.53 0.91
N VAL A 47 9.98 -18.30 0.86
CA VAL A 47 10.66 -17.09 1.34
C VAL A 47 9.75 -16.36 2.34
N GLY A 48 10.04 -15.09 2.63
CA GLY A 48 9.19 -14.27 3.48
C GLY A 48 7.91 -13.81 2.80
N LEU A 49 7.03 -13.20 3.59
CA LEU A 49 5.72 -12.75 3.12
C LEU A 49 5.83 -11.56 2.17
N GLU A 50 4.97 -11.57 1.17
CA GLU A 50 4.87 -10.52 0.15
C GLU A 50 6.22 -10.21 -0.53
N PRO A 51 6.86 -11.18 -1.21
CA PRO A 51 8.11 -10.95 -1.93
C PRO A 51 7.87 -10.04 -3.16
N VAL A 52 8.66 -8.97 -3.30
CA VAL A 52 8.43 -7.89 -4.30
C VAL A 52 9.60 -7.61 -5.24
N ALA A 53 10.83 -7.98 -4.86
CA ALA A 53 12.02 -7.82 -5.68
C ALA A 53 13.05 -8.91 -5.42
N LEU A 54 13.84 -9.26 -6.44
CA LEU A 54 14.94 -10.21 -6.31
C LEU A 54 16.17 -9.74 -7.08
N ALA A 55 17.36 -10.12 -6.61
CA ALA A 55 18.61 -9.95 -7.36
C ALA A 55 19.44 -11.23 -7.30
N VAL A 56 19.97 -11.62 -8.47
CA VAL A 56 20.93 -12.73 -8.59
C VAL A 56 22.30 -12.21 -8.23
N ARG A 57 22.92 -12.76 -7.18
CA ARG A 57 24.30 -12.39 -6.80
C ARG A 57 25.31 -13.10 -7.70
N ASP A 58 25.10 -14.40 -7.90
CA ASP A 58 25.91 -15.29 -8.72
C ASP A 58 25.11 -16.55 -9.10
N ASP A 59 25.75 -17.51 -9.78
CA ASP A 59 25.12 -18.76 -10.26
C ASP A 59 24.57 -19.68 -9.15
N LYS A 60 24.84 -19.37 -7.87
CA LYS A 60 24.48 -20.19 -6.71
C LYS A 60 23.69 -19.43 -5.65
N GLU A 61 23.44 -18.13 -5.83
CA GLU A 61 22.82 -17.32 -4.79
C GLU A 61 21.89 -16.23 -5.33
N VAL A 62 20.66 -16.19 -4.80
CA VAL A 62 19.63 -15.20 -5.09
C VAL A 62 19.18 -14.56 -3.78
N TRP A 63 19.04 -13.24 -3.76
CA TRP A 63 18.52 -12.50 -2.61
C TRP A 63 17.11 -12.00 -2.93
N VAL A 64 16.15 -12.26 -2.04
CA VAL A 64 14.74 -11.93 -2.22
C VAL A 64 14.26 -10.97 -1.15
N VAL A 65 13.72 -9.82 -1.58
CA VAL A 65 13.13 -8.79 -0.73
C VAL A 65 11.69 -9.16 -0.37
N ASN A 66 11.42 -9.30 0.92
CA ASN A 66 10.11 -9.69 1.45
C ASN A 66 9.49 -8.48 2.16
N HIS A 67 8.52 -7.85 1.49
CA HIS A 67 8.01 -6.52 1.84
C HIS A 67 7.31 -6.50 3.19
N LEU A 68 6.42 -7.46 3.46
CA LEU A 68 5.68 -7.53 4.72
C LEU A 68 6.56 -8.10 5.86
N SER A 69 7.53 -8.93 5.50
CA SER A 69 8.41 -9.60 6.46
C SER A 69 9.61 -8.77 6.90
N ASP A 70 9.74 -7.52 6.45
CA ASP A 70 10.85 -6.60 6.77
C ASP A 70 12.25 -7.24 6.63
N SER A 71 12.42 -8.09 5.63
CA SER A 71 13.60 -8.94 5.55
C SER A 71 13.99 -9.37 4.14
N ILE A 72 15.26 -9.78 4.02
CA ILE A 72 15.85 -10.35 2.81
C ILE A 72 16.12 -11.83 3.04
N SER A 73 15.59 -12.68 2.16
CA SER A 73 15.87 -14.11 2.14
C SER A 73 17.05 -14.38 1.23
N ILE A 74 18.13 -14.97 1.76
CA ILE A 74 19.30 -15.40 0.98
C ILE A 74 19.08 -16.86 0.60
N VAL A 75 18.89 -17.09 -0.69
CA VAL A 75 18.58 -18.40 -1.26
C VAL A 75 19.82 -18.97 -1.93
N SER A 76 20.27 -20.12 -1.45
CA SER A 76 21.30 -20.91 -2.12
C SER A 76 20.65 -21.86 -3.12
N LEU A 77 21.20 -21.91 -4.33
CA LEU A 77 20.76 -22.74 -5.45
C LEU A 77 21.66 -23.97 -5.63
N ASP A 78 21.09 -25.05 -6.14
CA ASP A 78 21.83 -26.20 -6.63
C ASP A 78 21.74 -26.37 -8.16
N ASP A 79 22.54 -27.29 -8.71
CA ASP A 79 22.62 -27.53 -10.16
C ASP A 79 21.33 -28.12 -10.77
N ASN A 80 20.42 -28.62 -9.94
CA ASN A 80 19.20 -29.31 -10.39
C ASN A 80 17.98 -28.39 -10.39
N GLY A 81 18.15 -27.10 -10.10
CA GLY A 81 17.05 -26.15 -9.99
C GLY A 81 16.38 -26.14 -8.62
N GLY A 82 16.91 -26.87 -7.62
CA GLY A 82 16.50 -26.76 -6.24
C GLY A 82 17.12 -25.54 -5.55
N GLY A 83 16.50 -25.09 -4.47
CA GLY A 83 17.04 -24.03 -3.63
C GLY A 83 16.57 -24.13 -2.19
N ARG A 84 17.23 -23.38 -1.31
CA ARG A 84 16.83 -23.25 0.10
C ARG A 84 17.29 -21.91 0.65
N VAL A 85 16.54 -21.37 1.61
CA VAL A 85 16.95 -20.19 2.37
C VAL A 85 18.06 -20.59 3.34
N THR A 86 19.24 -20.00 3.21
CA THR A 86 20.37 -20.23 4.12
C THR A 86 20.43 -19.19 5.23
N ARG A 87 19.80 -18.03 5.01
CA ARG A 87 19.78 -16.93 5.96
C ARG A 87 18.64 -15.96 5.66
N THR A 88 18.14 -15.31 6.71
CA THR A 88 17.25 -14.16 6.63
C THR A 88 17.93 -12.95 7.26
N LEU A 89 18.09 -11.86 6.50
CA LEU A 89 18.56 -10.57 7.02
C LEU A 89 17.34 -9.70 7.36
N GLN A 90 17.30 -9.12 8.56
CA GLN A 90 16.27 -8.14 8.90
C GLN A 90 16.73 -6.74 8.48
N VAL A 91 15.82 -5.94 7.94
CA VAL A 91 16.05 -4.55 7.52
C VAL A 91 14.93 -3.64 8.05
N GLY A 92 14.91 -2.37 7.66
CA GLY A 92 13.79 -1.49 8.01
C GLY A 92 12.46 -1.93 7.41
N ASP A 93 11.39 -1.29 7.87
CA ASP A 93 10.01 -1.53 7.44
C ASP A 93 9.84 -1.40 5.93
N GLU A 94 9.02 -2.28 5.35
CA GLU A 94 8.63 -2.27 3.94
C GLU A 94 9.83 -2.19 2.98
N PRO A 95 10.76 -3.16 2.96
CA PRO A 95 11.83 -3.15 1.99
C PRO A 95 11.28 -3.41 0.58
N ARG A 96 11.83 -2.73 -0.44
CA ARG A 96 11.21 -2.70 -1.79
C ARG A 96 12.09 -3.17 -2.94
N ASP A 97 13.37 -2.82 -2.96
CA ASP A 97 14.27 -3.17 -4.05
C ASP A 97 15.66 -3.55 -3.54
N ILE A 98 16.38 -4.31 -4.36
CA ILE A 98 17.75 -4.75 -4.09
C ILE A 98 18.60 -4.73 -5.36
N VAL A 99 19.82 -4.22 -5.25
CA VAL A 99 20.83 -4.31 -6.33
C VAL A 99 22.22 -4.62 -5.77
N PHE A 100 23.06 -5.24 -6.61
CA PHE A 100 24.48 -5.45 -6.31
C PHE A 100 25.36 -4.46 -7.06
N ALA A 101 26.30 -3.82 -6.36
CA ALA A 101 27.27 -2.91 -6.94
C ALA A 101 28.58 -2.94 -6.14
N SER A 102 29.74 -2.97 -6.80
CA SER A 102 31.06 -2.97 -6.15
C SER A 102 31.22 -4.00 -5.01
N GLY A 103 30.65 -5.21 -5.18
CA GLY A 103 30.70 -6.30 -4.18
C GLY A 103 29.77 -6.10 -2.98
N LYS A 104 28.84 -5.16 -3.04
CA LYS A 104 27.93 -4.79 -1.95
C LYS A 104 26.48 -4.95 -2.38
N ALA A 105 25.60 -5.26 -1.45
CA ALA A 105 24.15 -5.27 -1.64
C ALA A 105 23.56 -3.95 -1.12
N PHE A 106 22.70 -3.32 -1.91
CA PHE A 106 21.97 -2.11 -1.56
C PHE A 106 20.49 -2.46 -1.48
N VAL A 107 19.83 -2.14 -0.36
CA VAL A 107 18.42 -2.47 -0.10
C VAL A 107 17.67 -1.22 0.33
N THR A 108 16.56 -0.90 -0.32
CA THR A 108 15.69 0.22 0.08
C THR A 108 14.72 -0.22 1.18
N SER A 109 14.54 0.60 2.21
CA SER A 109 13.48 0.45 3.23
C SER A 109 13.02 1.82 3.76
N ALA A 110 11.89 1.85 4.45
CA ALA A 110 11.49 3.05 5.19
C ALA A 110 12.46 3.34 6.37
N HIS A 111 12.59 4.63 6.75
CA HIS A 111 13.31 5.06 7.94
C HIS A 111 12.48 4.82 9.22
N ARG A 112 12.12 3.56 9.47
CA ARG A 112 11.35 3.06 10.61
C ARG A 112 11.36 1.51 10.58
N GLY A 113 10.70 0.88 11.54
CA GLY A 113 10.54 -0.59 11.60
C GLY A 113 11.18 -1.19 12.85
N GLN A 114 10.66 -2.34 13.29
CA GLN A 114 11.07 -2.96 14.55
C GLN A 114 12.49 -3.54 14.52
N ASN A 115 13.07 -3.71 13.32
CA ASN A 115 14.37 -4.33 13.13
C ASN A 115 15.52 -3.33 12.95
N THR A 116 15.24 -2.02 12.95
CA THR A 116 16.26 -0.98 12.68
C THR A 116 17.19 -0.70 13.85
N GLY A 117 16.68 -0.82 15.08
CA GLY A 117 17.40 -0.46 16.30
C GLY A 117 17.65 1.05 16.49
N VAL A 118 17.03 1.91 15.68
CA VAL A 118 17.18 3.38 15.75
C VAL A 118 15.84 4.08 15.90
N ASP A 119 15.85 5.25 16.54
CA ASP A 119 14.65 6.10 16.65
C ASP A 119 14.27 6.64 15.26
N PRO A 120 13.05 6.36 14.75
CA PRO A 120 12.59 6.90 13.46
C PRO A 120 12.40 8.42 13.48
N GLN A 121 12.45 9.09 14.62
CA GLN A 121 12.37 10.55 14.75
C GLN A 121 11.11 11.12 14.07
N LEU A 122 9.95 10.48 14.28
CA LEU A 122 8.68 10.82 13.61
C LEU A 122 8.20 12.26 13.90
N SER A 123 8.64 12.87 14.99
CA SER A 123 8.28 14.23 15.38
C SER A 123 9.38 15.27 15.13
N VAL A 124 10.45 14.92 14.41
CA VAL A 124 11.60 15.80 14.16
C VAL A 124 11.55 16.34 12.72
N PRO A 125 11.56 17.68 12.53
CA PRO A 125 11.55 18.29 11.22
C PRO A 125 12.87 18.07 10.48
N GLY A 126 12.84 18.10 9.15
CA GLY A 126 14.07 18.02 8.34
C GLY A 126 14.74 16.64 8.32
N VAL A 127 14.06 15.59 8.77
CA VAL A 127 14.53 14.20 8.70
C VAL A 127 14.00 13.53 7.43
N GLY A 128 14.91 12.97 6.63
CA GLY A 128 14.58 12.12 5.49
C GLY A 128 13.97 10.80 5.93
N ARG A 129 13.13 10.19 5.09
CA ARG A 129 12.36 8.99 5.44
C ARG A 129 12.69 7.77 4.57
N ALA A 130 13.69 7.90 3.70
CA ALA A 130 14.20 6.83 2.86
C ALA A 130 15.54 6.31 3.38
N ASP A 131 15.61 5.02 3.73
CA ASP A 131 16.88 4.37 4.05
C ASP A 131 17.35 3.48 2.91
N VAL A 132 18.67 3.48 2.66
CA VAL A 132 19.37 2.50 1.84
C VAL A 132 20.35 1.74 2.71
N TRP A 133 20.03 0.50 3.03
CA TRP A 133 20.89 -0.42 3.76
C TRP A 133 21.95 -0.98 2.84
N VAL A 134 23.20 -0.99 3.30
CA VAL A 134 24.34 -1.46 2.51
C VAL A 134 25.06 -2.58 3.24
N PHE A 135 25.14 -3.76 2.63
CA PHE A 135 25.83 -4.91 3.19
C PHE A 135 27.04 -5.30 2.34
N ASP A 136 28.07 -5.86 2.97
CA ASP A 136 29.08 -6.61 2.24
C ASP A 136 28.48 -7.94 1.79
N ALA A 137 28.30 -8.13 0.48
CA ALA A 137 27.59 -9.29 -0.04
C ALA A 137 28.37 -10.59 0.15
N GLY A 138 29.69 -10.53 0.36
CA GLY A 138 30.55 -11.67 0.63
C GLY A 138 30.82 -11.92 2.12
N GLN A 139 30.51 -10.95 2.99
CA GLN A 139 30.87 -11.01 4.40
C GLN A 139 29.77 -10.45 5.32
N LEU A 140 28.71 -11.23 5.50
CA LEU A 140 27.57 -10.86 6.35
C LEU A 140 27.77 -11.14 7.85
N GLY A 141 28.89 -11.74 8.26
CA GLY A 141 29.18 -12.11 9.66
C GLY A 141 28.12 -13.04 10.28
N ASP A 142 28.14 -13.21 11.61
CA ASP A 142 27.26 -14.16 12.32
C ASP A 142 26.07 -13.50 13.05
N ALA A 143 26.03 -12.17 13.10
CA ALA A 143 24.92 -11.43 13.71
C ALA A 143 23.61 -11.70 12.94
N MET A 144 22.48 -11.83 13.64
CA MET A 144 21.17 -12.14 13.05
C MET A 144 20.87 -11.28 11.79
N ASN A 145 21.07 -9.97 11.87
CA ASN A 145 20.73 -9.05 10.77
C ASN A 145 21.86 -8.89 9.73
N GLY A 146 23.06 -9.43 10.02
CA GLY A 146 24.30 -9.01 9.36
C GLY A 146 24.61 -7.54 9.66
N PRO A 147 25.85 -7.17 10.06
CA PRO A 147 26.15 -5.76 10.30
C PRO A 147 26.18 -5.02 8.95
N PRO A 148 25.31 -4.02 8.72
CA PRO A 148 25.42 -3.20 7.52
C PRO A 148 26.75 -2.42 7.57
N LEU A 149 27.35 -2.21 6.40
CA LEU A 149 28.50 -1.31 6.23
C LEU A 149 28.09 0.14 6.52
N THR A 150 26.87 0.51 6.11
CA THR A 150 26.23 1.80 6.38
C THR A 150 24.73 1.71 6.10
N VAL A 151 23.97 2.63 6.66
CA VAL A 151 22.58 2.91 6.28
C VAL A 151 22.50 4.38 5.88
N LEU A 152 22.17 4.64 4.62
CA LEU A 152 22.09 6.01 4.08
C LEU A 152 20.65 6.51 4.17
N THR A 153 20.40 7.53 4.99
CA THR A 153 19.09 8.20 5.06
C THR A 153 19.02 9.34 4.04
N LEU A 154 18.16 9.19 3.05
CA LEU A 154 17.92 10.12 1.94
C LEU A 154 16.79 11.11 2.30
N PHE A 155 16.98 12.37 1.93
CA PHE A 155 16.00 13.44 2.19
C PHE A 155 14.84 13.40 1.19
N THR A 156 14.01 12.37 1.30
CA THR A 156 12.77 12.15 0.54
C THR A 156 11.86 11.23 1.35
N ASP A 157 10.68 10.88 0.83
CA ASP A 157 9.82 9.88 1.46
C ASP A 157 10.40 8.46 1.36
N THR A 158 9.68 7.43 1.81
CA THR A 158 10.11 6.02 1.72
C THR A 158 10.64 5.68 0.32
N PRO A 159 11.76 4.96 0.18
CA PRO A 159 12.37 4.73 -1.11
C PRO A 159 11.67 3.58 -1.82
N ARG A 160 11.83 3.49 -3.14
CA ARG A 160 11.35 2.35 -3.92
C ARG A 160 12.48 1.72 -4.71
N ALA A 161 12.81 2.32 -5.85
CA ALA A 161 13.67 1.70 -6.85
C ALA A 161 15.16 2.04 -6.68
N LEU A 162 16.02 1.10 -7.07
CA LEU A 162 17.47 1.26 -7.17
C LEU A 162 17.93 0.97 -8.59
N ALA A 163 18.92 1.70 -9.14
CA ALA A 163 19.51 1.37 -10.44
C ALA A 163 21.03 1.48 -10.40
N VAL A 164 21.74 0.63 -11.15
CA VAL A 164 23.22 0.56 -11.11
C VAL A 164 23.81 0.97 -12.45
N THR A 165 24.88 1.75 -12.42
CA THR A 165 25.66 2.04 -13.64
C THR A 165 26.36 0.78 -14.15
N PRO A 166 26.59 0.63 -15.47
CA PRO A 166 27.24 -0.56 -16.03
C PRO A 166 28.62 -0.89 -15.43
N ASP A 167 29.35 0.11 -14.93
CA ASP A 167 30.65 -0.08 -14.26
C ASP A 167 30.55 -0.49 -12.78
N GLY A 168 29.33 -0.58 -12.23
CA GLY A 168 29.05 -0.98 -10.85
C GLY A 168 29.48 0.03 -9.79
N LYS A 169 29.84 1.27 -10.17
CA LYS A 169 30.39 2.29 -9.24
C LYS A 169 29.35 3.26 -8.70
N THR A 170 28.25 3.47 -9.40
CA THR A 170 27.17 4.35 -8.95
C THR A 170 25.88 3.58 -8.81
N VAL A 171 25.21 3.76 -7.68
CA VAL A 171 23.83 3.31 -7.45
C VAL A 171 22.95 4.54 -7.39
N TYR A 172 21.85 4.56 -8.15
CA TYR A 172 20.79 5.56 -8.04
C TYR A 172 19.69 5.01 -7.14
N ALA A 173 19.15 5.83 -6.25
CA ALA A 173 18.01 5.50 -5.40
C ALA A 173 16.90 6.53 -5.57
N ALA A 174 15.65 6.08 -5.74
CA ALA A 174 14.47 6.93 -5.85
C ALA A 174 13.61 6.88 -4.58
N GLY A 175 13.10 8.04 -4.17
CA GLY A 175 11.92 8.11 -3.30
C GLY A 175 10.69 7.54 -4.00
N PHE A 176 9.68 7.10 -3.25
CA PHE A 176 8.43 6.57 -3.81
C PHE A 176 7.37 7.66 -3.97
N HIS A 177 6.92 8.24 -2.85
CA HIS A 177 5.90 9.29 -2.79
C HIS A 177 6.58 10.64 -2.58
N THR A 178 7.20 11.17 -3.64
CA THR A 178 8.08 12.34 -3.55
C THR A 178 7.31 13.66 -3.61
N GLY A 179 6.07 13.62 -4.11
CA GLY A 179 5.20 14.79 -4.21
C GLY A 179 5.43 15.59 -5.49
N ASN A 180 4.73 16.71 -5.64
CA ASN A 180 4.79 17.53 -6.85
C ASN A 180 4.89 19.03 -6.52
N ALA A 181 5.62 19.34 -5.46
CA ALA A 181 5.77 20.68 -4.90
C ALA A 181 4.44 21.40 -4.59
N THR A 182 3.43 20.64 -4.14
CA THR A 182 2.16 21.19 -3.65
C THR A 182 2.05 21.09 -2.13
N MET A 183 1.28 22.00 -1.53
CA MET A 183 0.87 21.94 -0.13
C MET A 183 -0.53 22.53 0.04
N THR A 184 -1.19 22.22 1.15
CA THR A 184 -2.50 22.78 1.48
C THR A 184 -2.39 23.94 2.47
N LEU A 185 -3.11 25.02 2.19
CA LEU A 185 -3.39 26.11 3.11
C LEU A 185 -4.71 25.80 3.82
N ASN A 186 -4.66 25.74 5.14
CA ASN A 186 -5.86 25.64 5.97
C ASN A 186 -6.85 26.80 5.72
N ASP A 187 -8.15 26.53 5.84
CA ASP A 187 -9.24 27.49 5.64
C ASP A 187 -9.05 28.81 6.39
N ALA A 188 -8.67 28.79 7.67
CA ALA A 188 -8.42 30.02 8.44
C ALA A 188 -7.23 30.85 7.89
N VAL A 189 -6.23 30.19 7.29
CA VAL A 189 -5.11 30.88 6.62
C VAL A 189 -5.61 31.54 5.33
N VAL A 190 -6.49 30.86 4.59
CA VAL A 190 -7.12 31.41 3.38
C VAL A 190 -8.03 32.60 3.72
N GLU A 191 -8.87 32.48 4.75
CA GLU A 191 -9.71 33.58 5.24
C GLU A 191 -8.89 34.82 5.59
N ARG A 192 -7.74 34.62 6.26
CA ARG A 192 -6.79 35.70 6.52
C ARG A 192 -6.22 36.28 5.23
N GLY A 193 -5.86 35.45 4.27
CA GLY A 193 -5.30 35.86 2.97
C GLY A 193 -6.25 36.71 2.14
N VAL A 194 -7.56 36.51 2.26
CA VAL A 194 -8.57 37.28 1.54
C VAL A 194 -9.04 38.53 2.30
N ALA A 195 -8.78 38.60 3.60
CA ALA A 195 -9.09 39.77 4.42
C ALA A 195 -8.00 40.87 4.32
N PRO A 196 -8.31 42.13 4.67
CA PRO A 196 -7.29 43.18 4.82
C PRO A 196 -6.22 42.77 5.85
N PRO A 197 -4.92 43.09 5.61
CA PRO A 197 -4.40 43.93 4.54
C PRO A 197 -4.06 43.19 3.23
N PHE A 198 -4.21 41.86 3.19
CA PHE A 198 -3.76 41.04 2.06
C PHE A 198 -4.71 41.13 0.85
N ASN A 199 -6.02 41.13 1.09
CA ASN A 199 -7.06 41.35 0.07
C ASN A 199 -6.95 40.43 -1.18
N ARG A 200 -6.50 39.18 -1.02
CA ARG A 200 -6.51 38.20 -2.12
C ARG A 200 -7.95 37.83 -2.51
N VAL A 201 -8.14 37.37 -3.74
CA VAL A 201 -9.42 36.82 -4.21
C VAL A 201 -9.51 35.36 -3.79
N TYR A 202 -10.64 34.93 -3.21
CA TYR A 202 -10.88 33.51 -2.96
C TYR A 202 -11.11 32.79 -4.30
N PRO A 203 -10.31 31.77 -4.65
CA PRO A 203 -10.51 31.01 -5.88
C PRO A 203 -11.73 30.08 -5.79
N GLY A 204 -12.60 30.10 -6.81
CA GLY A 204 -13.79 29.23 -6.92
C GLY A 204 -15.13 29.93 -6.66
N PRO A 205 -16.25 29.23 -6.94
CA PRO A 205 -17.58 29.82 -6.83
C PRO A 205 -18.06 29.89 -5.37
N ALA A 206 -18.75 30.98 -5.01
CA ALA A 206 -19.34 31.15 -3.67
C ALA A 206 -20.66 30.38 -3.48
N THR A 207 -21.21 29.82 -4.56
CA THR A 207 -22.46 29.04 -4.61
C THR A 207 -22.24 27.78 -5.45
N ASN A 208 -23.15 26.81 -5.40
CA ASN A 208 -23.23 25.75 -6.42
C ASN A 208 -24.15 26.17 -7.58
N HIS A 209 -24.35 25.29 -8.56
CA HIS A 209 -25.25 25.54 -9.70
C HIS A 209 -26.69 25.89 -9.30
N ALA A 210 -27.16 25.45 -8.12
CA ALA A 210 -28.49 25.74 -7.59
C ALA A 210 -28.57 27.11 -6.87
N GLY A 211 -27.47 27.86 -6.78
CA GLY A 211 -27.39 29.16 -6.10
C GLY A 211 -27.26 29.04 -4.58
N GLU A 212 -26.98 27.85 -4.06
CA GLU A 212 -26.86 27.60 -2.63
C GLU A 212 -25.44 27.92 -2.14
N ALA A 213 -25.34 28.65 -1.02
CA ALA A 213 -24.07 29.13 -0.49
C ALA A 213 -23.13 27.97 -0.11
N GLN A 214 -21.88 28.08 -0.53
CA GLN A 214 -20.84 27.07 -0.30
C GLN A 214 -19.86 27.50 0.80
N PRO A 215 -19.28 26.56 1.55
CA PRO A 215 -18.30 26.89 2.58
C PRO A 215 -16.98 27.33 1.92
N LYS A 216 -16.28 28.28 2.54
CA LYS A 216 -14.93 28.68 2.10
C LYS A 216 -13.92 27.70 2.68
N SER A 217 -13.45 26.77 1.87
CA SER A 217 -12.45 25.77 2.28
C SER A 217 -11.01 26.29 2.17
N GLY A 218 -10.06 25.46 2.63
CA GLY A 218 -8.64 25.61 2.32
C GLY A 218 -8.34 25.58 0.82
N LEU A 219 -7.08 25.85 0.46
CA LEU A 219 -6.59 25.92 -0.92
C LEU A 219 -5.30 25.12 -1.09
N ILE A 220 -5.16 24.42 -2.21
CA ILE A 220 -3.88 23.84 -2.60
C ILE A 220 -3.07 24.91 -3.36
N VAL A 221 -1.81 25.10 -2.97
CA VAL A 221 -0.85 25.97 -3.67
C VAL A 221 0.32 25.14 -4.19
N LYS A 222 0.85 25.52 -5.36
CA LYS A 222 1.99 24.86 -6.02
C LYS A 222 3.17 25.81 -6.10
N TYR A 223 4.37 25.33 -5.81
CA TYR A 223 5.60 26.09 -6.00
C TYR A 223 6.03 26.02 -7.48
N ASP A 224 6.21 27.17 -8.13
CA ASP A 224 6.57 27.25 -9.56
C ASP A 224 8.09 27.29 -9.83
N GLY A 225 8.90 27.18 -8.77
CA GLY A 225 10.35 27.37 -8.80
C GLY A 225 10.80 28.71 -8.19
N SER A 226 9.89 29.67 -8.04
CA SER A 226 10.13 30.99 -7.45
C SER A 226 9.11 31.39 -6.38
N HIS A 227 7.83 31.07 -6.58
CA HIS A 227 6.70 31.50 -5.77
C HIS A 227 5.71 30.35 -5.54
N TRP A 228 5.02 30.40 -4.40
CA TRP A 228 3.84 29.59 -4.11
C TRP A 228 2.61 30.27 -4.70
N LEU A 229 1.97 29.59 -5.65
CA LEU A 229 0.83 30.12 -6.40
C LEU A 229 -0.43 29.30 -6.17
N ASP A 230 -1.58 29.98 -6.08
CA ASP A 230 -2.88 29.33 -6.24
C ASP A 230 -3.28 29.21 -7.73
N GLU A 231 -4.44 28.61 -7.99
CA GLU A 231 -4.97 28.41 -9.35
C GLU A 231 -5.25 29.71 -10.13
N LEU A 232 -5.34 30.87 -9.46
CA LEU A 232 -5.49 32.18 -10.09
C LEU A 232 -4.13 32.86 -10.35
N GLY A 233 -3.03 32.21 -9.98
CA GLY A 233 -1.68 32.77 -10.05
C GLY A 233 -1.38 33.81 -8.95
N GLN A 234 -2.16 33.86 -7.87
CA GLN A 234 -1.88 34.76 -6.74
C GLN A 234 -0.78 34.16 -5.86
N GLN A 235 0.11 35.02 -5.37
CA GLN A 235 1.24 34.61 -4.52
C GLN A 235 0.84 34.41 -3.06
N TRP A 236 1.35 33.34 -2.45
CA TRP A 236 1.09 32.94 -1.06
C TRP A 236 2.37 32.71 -0.23
N ASP A 237 3.53 33.19 -0.69
CA ASP A 237 4.84 32.97 -0.04
C ASP A 237 4.88 33.32 1.45
N ASP A 238 4.20 34.40 1.86
CA ASP A 238 4.10 34.87 3.25
C ASP A 238 3.24 33.94 4.15
N MET A 239 2.56 32.97 3.54
CA MET A 239 1.67 32.01 4.20
C MET A 239 2.14 30.56 4.08
N VAL A 240 3.34 30.31 3.55
CA VAL A 240 3.96 28.97 3.52
C VAL A 240 5.19 28.94 4.42
N PRO A 241 5.20 28.14 5.51
CA PRO A 241 6.25 28.18 6.54
C PRO A 241 7.41 27.22 6.28
N PHE A 242 7.60 26.72 5.06
CA PHE A 242 8.68 25.79 4.72
C PHE A 242 9.00 25.81 3.22
N SER A 243 10.07 25.12 2.82
CA SER A 243 10.36 24.82 1.42
C SER A 243 10.18 23.33 1.13
N LEU A 244 9.75 23.02 -0.10
CA LEU A 244 9.72 21.65 -0.63
C LEU A 244 10.79 21.54 -1.73
N PRO A 245 12.00 21.06 -1.41
CA PRO A 245 13.05 20.92 -2.40
C PRO A 245 12.78 19.79 -3.40
N ASP A 246 11.77 18.94 -3.16
CA ASP A 246 11.30 17.92 -4.11
C ASP A 246 12.44 17.04 -4.61
N ARG A 247 13.23 16.46 -3.69
CA ARG A 247 14.39 15.64 -4.04
C ARG A 247 13.93 14.21 -4.27
N ASP A 248 14.10 13.73 -5.49
CA ASP A 248 13.44 12.49 -5.92
C ASP A 248 14.44 11.37 -6.13
N VAL A 249 15.56 11.65 -6.80
CA VAL A 249 16.56 10.65 -7.16
C VAL A 249 17.95 11.07 -6.69
N PHE A 250 18.65 10.12 -6.07
CA PHE A 250 19.92 10.31 -5.38
C PHE A 250 20.97 9.39 -5.98
N ALA A 251 22.15 9.91 -6.34
CA ALA A 251 23.29 9.06 -6.72
C ALA A 251 24.15 8.72 -5.49
N ILE A 252 24.60 7.47 -5.40
CA ILE A 252 25.41 6.92 -4.33
C ILE A 252 26.71 6.40 -4.95
N ASP A 253 27.85 6.78 -4.38
CA ASP A 253 29.15 6.19 -4.72
C ASP A 253 29.28 4.84 -4.02
N ALA A 254 29.11 3.76 -4.81
CA ALA A 254 29.16 2.40 -4.32
C ALA A 254 30.60 1.90 -4.11
N ALA A 255 31.58 2.56 -4.72
CA ALA A 255 33.00 2.23 -4.59
C ALA A 255 33.65 2.88 -3.36
N ALA A 256 33.02 3.92 -2.79
CA ALA A 256 33.42 4.47 -1.50
C ALA A 256 33.33 3.43 -0.37
N ASN A 257 34.16 3.57 0.66
CA ASN A 257 34.20 2.65 1.80
C ASN A 257 34.12 3.41 3.14
N PRO A 258 32.96 3.43 3.83
CA PRO A 258 31.68 2.87 3.35
C PRO A 258 31.10 3.67 2.17
N PRO A 259 30.14 3.09 1.40
CA PRO A 259 29.42 3.83 0.36
C PRO A 259 28.77 5.10 0.87
N ALA A 260 28.68 6.12 0.02
CA ALA A 260 28.25 7.46 0.44
C ALA A 260 27.41 8.18 -0.63
N LEU A 261 26.49 9.03 -0.19
CA LEU A 261 25.68 9.87 -1.06
C LEU A 261 26.55 10.87 -1.83
N ARG A 262 26.28 11.03 -3.12
CA ARG A 262 26.82 12.10 -3.97
C ARG A 262 25.92 13.33 -3.93
N THR A 263 26.26 14.28 -3.08
CA THR A 263 25.47 15.52 -2.91
C THR A 263 25.43 16.42 -4.15
N ASP A 264 26.36 16.23 -5.09
CA ASP A 264 26.40 16.94 -6.37
C ASP A 264 25.47 16.33 -7.45
N LYS A 265 24.85 15.18 -7.15
CA LYS A 265 23.96 14.44 -8.06
C LYS A 265 22.68 14.03 -7.36
N VAL A 266 21.86 15.03 -7.08
CA VAL A 266 20.47 14.89 -6.61
C VAL A 266 19.56 15.54 -7.66
N TYR A 267 18.49 14.85 -8.02
CA TYR A 267 17.53 15.26 -9.04
C TYR A 267 16.19 15.60 -8.39
N SER A 268 15.54 16.64 -8.88
CA SER A 268 14.27 17.16 -8.38
C SER A 268 13.29 17.42 -9.51
N GLY A 269 11.99 17.32 -9.24
CA GLY A 269 10.93 17.45 -10.25
C GLY A 269 10.88 16.27 -11.22
N VAL A 270 11.21 15.06 -10.74
CA VAL A 270 11.22 13.83 -11.54
C VAL A 270 9.80 13.31 -11.78
N GLY A 271 8.92 13.44 -10.79
CA GLY A 271 7.52 13.03 -10.83
C GLY A 271 6.93 12.98 -9.42
N THR A 272 5.63 12.67 -9.30
CA THR A 272 4.94 12.60 -8.00
C THR A 272 5.08 11.26 -7.30
N VAL A 273 4.86 10.18 -8.06
CA VAL A 273 4.98 8.80 -7.60
C VAL A 273 5.94 8.10 -8.54
N LEU A 274 7.10 7.67 -8.03
CA LEU A 274 8.17 7.04 -8.82
C LEU A 274 8.13 5.52 -8.65
N PHE A 275 7.95 4.79 -9.74
CA PHE A 275 7.74 3.34 -9.71
C PHE A 275 9.04 2.54 -9.83
N ASN A 276 9.82 2.78 -10.89
CA ASN A 276 11.04 2.03 -11.17
C ASN A 276 12.10 2.86 -11.91
N MET A 277 13.34 2.37 -11.96
CA MET A 277 14.46 3.01 -12.62
C MET A 277 15.37 2.01 -13.35
N LEU A 278 15.97 2.44 -14.46
CA LEU A 278 17.13 1.76 -15.04
C LEU A 278 18.12 2.74 -15.66
N VAL A 279 19.36 2.29 -15.85
CA VAL A 279 20.41 3.06 -16.54
C VAL A 279 20.54 2.54 -17.96
N ASN A 280 20.50 3.43 -18.95
CA ASN A 280 20.82 3.09 -20.32
C ASN A 280 22.31 2.71 -20.42
N PRO A 281 22.66 1.48 -20.84
CA PRO A 281 24.04 1.01 -20.80
C PRO A 281 24.95 1.70 -21.81
N ALA A 282 24.39 2.27 -22.89
CA ALA A 282 25.14 2.95 -23.93
C ALA A 282 25.33 4.44 -23.62
N SER A 283 24.28 5.14 -23.17
CA SER A 283 24.32 6.60 -22.94
C SER A 283 24.63 7.00 -21.50
N GLY A 284 24.41 6.10 -20.53
CA GLY A 284 24.52 6.38 -19.10
C GLY A 284 23.39 7.24 -18.53
N LYS A 285 22.37 7.58 -19.33
CA LYS A 285 21.16 8.27 -18.86
C LYS A 285 20.32 7.34 -17.99
N VAL A 286 19.59 7.90 -17.02
CA VAL A 286 18.68 7.13 -16.16
C VAL A 286 17.25 7.38 -16.63
N TYR A 287 16.45 6.34 -16.75
CA TYR A 287 15.02 6.44 -17.02
C TYR A 287 14.25 6.11 -15.74
N VAL A 288 13.23 6.91 -15.44
CA VAL A 288 12.41 6.79 -14.23
C VAL A 288 10.95 6.74 -14.62
N THR A 289 10.28 5.61 -14.39
CA THR A 289 8.82 5.51 -14.57
C THR A 289 8.11 6.19 -13.43
N ASN A 290 7.10 7.01 -13.73
CA ASN A 290 6.37 7.77 -12.72
C ASN A 290 4.99 8.19 -13.20
N THR A 291 4.19 8.68 -12.25
CA THR A 291 3.04 9.54 -12.53
C THR A 291 3.26 10.95 -12.00
N GLU A 292 2.69 11.95 -12.67
CA GLU A 292 2.58 13.32 -12.16
C GLU A 292 1.13 13.66 -11.83
N ALA A 293 0.87 14.06 -10.60
CA ALA A 293 -0.45 14.50 -10.15
C ALA A 293 -0.72 15.96 -10.52
N LEU A 294 -1.98 16.28 -10.83
CA LEU A 294 -2.45 17.63 -11.15
C LEU A 294 -3.37 18.19 -10.05
N ASN A 295 -3.11 17.86 -8.78
CA ASN A 295 -3.95 18.20 -7.62
C ASN A 295 -4.05 19.70 -7.28
N HIS A 296 -3.28 20.56 -7.94
CA HIS A 296 -3.46 22.03 -7.88
C HIS A 296 -4.67 22.49 -8.70
N ASN A 297 -5.15 21.66 -9.63
CA ASN A 297 -6.37 21.90 -10.40
C ASN A 297 -7.59 21.40 -9.62
N ARG A 298 -8.69 22.12 -9.83
CA ARG A 298 -10.02 21.84 -9.29
C ARG A 298 -11.00 22.00 -10.44
N PHE A 299 -12.17 21.38 -10.47
CA PHE A 299 -12.89 20.53 -9.52
C PHE A 299 -13.07 19.10 -10.09
N GLU A 300 -13.79 18.19 -9.43
CA GLU A 300 -14.32 17.02 -10.16
C GLU A 300 -15.56 17.42 -11.00
N GLY A 301 -16.08 16.53 -11.84
CA GLY A 301 -17.32 16.77 -12.59
C GLY A 301 -17.14 17.50 -13.92
N ALA A 302 -18.24 17.98 -14.50
CA ALA A 302 -18.25 18.52 -15.86
C ALA A 302 -17.62 19.90 -16.00
N GLY A 303 -17.53 20.66 -14.90
CA GLY A 303 -16.98 22.00 -14.85
C GLY A 303 -17.89 23.05 -15.51
N GLY A 304 -19.20 22.80 -15.60
CA GLY A 304 -20.14 23.70 -16.27
C GLY A 304 -20.30 25.03 -15.52
N TYR A 305 -20.47 24.95 -14.20
CA TYR A 305 -20.62 26.09 -13.29
C TYR A 305 -19.28 26.71 -12.87
N SER A 306 -18.20 25.95 -12.97
CA SER A 306 -16.84 26.38 -12.64
C SER A 306 -16.08 26.99 -13.83
N ASN A 307 -16.77 27.34 -14.92
CA ASN A 307 -16.18 27.90 -16.15
C ASN A 307 -15.08 27.02 -16.76
N GLY A 308 -15.26 25.71 -16.74
CA GLY A 308 -14.33 24.72 -17.30
C GLY A 308 -13.21 24.29 -16.35
N GLN A 309 -13.20 24.77 -15.09
CA GLN A 309 -12.28 24.27 -14.07
C GLN A 309 -12.68 22.85 -13.65
N THR A 310 -12.00 21.84 -14.20
CA THR A 310 -12.21 20.43 -13.88
C THR A 310 -10.92 19.61 -14.04
N VAL A 311 -10.79 18.54 -13.24
CA VAL A 311 -9.78 17.49 -13.37
C VAL A 311 -10.32 16.22 -14.06
N ARG A 312 -11.59 16.24 -14.49
CA ARG A 312 -12.25 15.08 -15.11
C ARG A 312 -11.48 14.60 -16.33
N GLY A 313 -11.00 13.36 -16.27
CA GLY A 313 -10.22 12.72 -17.34
C GLY A 313 -8.76 13.19 -17.44
N HIS A 314 -8.31 14.13 -16.59
CA HIS A 314 -6.94 14.65 -16.62
C HIS A 314 -6.50 15.11 -15.22
N PHE A 315 -6.41 14.16 -14.29
CA PHE A 315 -5.94 14.42 -12.93
C PHE A 315 -4.52 13.87 -12.68
N SER A 316 -4.04 12.95 -13.52
CA SER A 316 -2.73 12.33 -13.42
C SER A 316 -2.14 12.08 -14.81
N GLU A 317 -0.82 12.22 -14.93
CA GLU A 317 -0.08 12.01 -16.18
C GLU A 317 0.93 10.87 -16.03
N ASN A 318 0.88 9.89 -16.94
CA ASN A 318 1.86 8.79 -16.99
C ASN A 318 3.12 9.22 -17.74
N ARG A 319 4.29 8.99 -17.13
CA ARG A 319 5.56 9.54 -17.61
C ARG A 319 6.72 8.55 -17.54
N ILE A 320 7.70 8.79 -18.41
CA ILE A 320 9.09 8.38 -18.19
C ILE A 320 9.93 9.65 -18.12
N THR A 321 10.65 9.84 -17.01
CA THR A 321 11.54 10.98 -16.85
C THR A 321 12.98 10.56 -17.14
N VAL A 322 13.66 11.32 -18.01
CA VAL A 322 15.05 11.06 -18.42
C VAL A 322 16.00 11.94 -17.62
N LEU A 323 16.98 11.32 -16.94
CA LEU A 323 18.02 11.99 -16.16
C LEU A 323 19.38 11.95 -16.86
N GLY A 324 20.11 13.07 -16.84
CA GLY A 324 21.44 13.23 -17.45
C GLY A 324 22.56 13.64 -16.47
N GLY A 325 23.78 13.87 -16.99
CA GLY A 325 25.00 14.04 -16.19
C GLY A 325 25.21 15.39 -15.48
N ASN A 326 24.55 16.48 -15.92
CA ASN A 326 24.57 17.82 -15.29
C ASN A 326 23.16 18.16 -14.80
N PRO A 327 22.78 17.76 -13.57
CA PRO A 327 21.49 17.14 -13.27
C PRO A 327 20.35 17.70 -14.13
N THR A 328 20.18 17.10 -15.32
CA THR A 328 19.10 17.45 -16.23
C THR A 328 17.94 16.51 -15.95
N VAL A 329 16.75 17.05 -15.76
CA VAL A 329 15.52 16.30 -15.56
C VAL A 329 14.59 16.62 -16.71
N ALA A 330 14.18 15.59 -17.46
CA ALA A 330 13.39 15.76 -18.67
C ALA A 330 12.20 14.79 -18.67
N PRO A 331 11.05 15.19 -18.11
CA PRO A 331 9.83 14.39 -18.12
C PRO A 331 9.30 14.18 -19.54
N ARG A 332 8.76 12.99 -19.82
CA ARG A 332 8.13 12.63 -21.10
C ARG A 332 6.72 12.13 -20.85
N HIS A 333 5.73 12.89 -21.31
CA HIS A 333 4.32 12.53 -21.22
C HIS A 333 3.99 11.43 -22.22
N LEU A 334 3.66 10.23 -21.73
CA LEU A 334 3.52 9.05 -22.58
C LEU A 334 2.27 9.09 -23.47
N ASN A 335 1.25 9.86 -23.09
CA ASN A 335 -0.04 9.93 -23.79
C ASN A 335 -0.29 11.28 -24.45
N LYS A 336 0.75 11.91 -25.00
CA LYS A 336 0.68 13.28 -25.58
C LYS A 336 -0.20 13.40 -26.84
N HIS A 337 -0.82 12.31 -27.27
CA HIS A 337 -1.84 12.29 -28.32
C HIS A 337 -3.24 12.66 -27.81
N ILE A 338 -3.50 12.59 -26.51
CA ILE A 338 -4.81 12.86 -25.92
C ILE A 338 -5.16 14.36 -26.04
N ASP A 339 -6.38 14.66 -26.48
CA ASP A 339 -6.98 15.98 -26.36
C ASP A 339 -7.83 16.09 -25.08
N TYR A 340 -7.21 16.50 -23.98
CA TYR A 340 -7.88 16.64 -22.68
C TYR A 340 -8.96 17.74 -22.64
N SER A 341 -9.13 18.52 -23.72
CA SER A 341 -10.27 19.43 -23.83
C SER A 341 -11.58 18.72 -24.21
N GLN A 342 -11.50 17.45 -24.60
CA GLN A 342 -12.63 16.62 -24.98
C GLN A 342 -12.78 15.46 -24.00
N CYS A 343 -14.01 15.25 -23.51
CA CYS A 343 -14.36 14.06 -22.73
C CYS A 343 -15.84 13.76 -22.95
N CYS A 344 -16.31 12.51 -23.01
CA CYS A 344 -15.57 11.25 -22.91
C CYS A 344 -16.16 10.28 -23.95
N GLU A 345 -15.39 9.91 -24.96
CA GLU A 345 -15.89 9.04 -26.04
C GLU A 345 -16.20 7.62 -25.53
N PRO A 346 -17.27 6.95 -26.01
CA PRO A 346 -17.55 5.57 -25.65
C PRO A 346 -16.37 4.63 -25.91
N ILE A 347 -16.03 3.78 -24.93
CA ILE A 347 -15.05 2.71 -25.15
C ILE A 347 -15.70 1.48 -25.83
N PRO A 348 -14.98 0.75 -26.70
CA PRO A 348 -13.60 0.99 -27.14
C PRO A 348 -13.49 2.15 -28.14
N ASN A 349 -12.43 2.95 -28.02
CA ASN A 349 -12.11 4.02 -28.97
C ASN A 349 -10.60 4.01 -29.29
N ARG A 350 -10.20 4.75 -30.33
CA ARG A 350 -8.81 4.75 -30.82
C ARG A 350 -7.84 5.45 -29.86
N GLU A 351 -8.24 6.56 -29.26
CA GLU A 351 -7.38 7.31 -28.35
C GLU A 351 -6.99 6.47 -27.13
N ASN A 352 -7.98 5.79 -26.53
CA ASN A 352 -7.80 4.79 -25.47
C ASN A 352 -6.82 3.68 -25.88
N ALA A 353 -6.95 3.15 -27.09
CA ALA A 353 -6.10 2.06 -27.56
C ALA A 353 -4.64 2.47 -27.80
N ASP A 354 -4.36 3.76 -28.01
CA ASP A 354 -2.99 4.27 -28.22
C ASP A 354 -2.34 4.73 -26.89
N SER A 355 -3.08 4.72 -25.78
CA SER A 355 -2.62 5.15 -24.46
C SER A 355 -1.92 4.05 -23.66
N VAL A 356 -1.09 4.47 -22.71
CA VAL A 356 -0.41 3.60 -21.72
C VAL A 356 -0.63 4.17 -20.32
N ALA A 357 -0.81 3.29 -19.33
CA ALA A 357 -1.06 3.71 -17.95
C ALA A 357 -0.26 2.91 -16.93
N LEU A 358 0.07 3.57 -15.81
CA LEU A 358 0.79 3.04 -14.66
C LEU A 358 2.08 2.30 -15.10
N PRO A 359 3.05 3.01 -15.70
CA PRO A 359 4.29 2.39 -16.15
C PRO A 359 5.09 1.91 -14.93
N LEU A 360 5.35 0.61 -14.82
CA LEU A 360 6.09 0.02 -13.71
C LEU A 360 7.52 -0.32 -14.12
N ASP A 361 7.83 -1.61 -14.28
CA ASP A 361 9.16 -2.11 -14.59
C ASP A 361 9.57 -1.85 -16.05
N MET A 362 10.88 -1.84 -16.28
CA MET A 362 11.49 -1.58 -17.58
C MET A 362 12.62 -2.57 -17.88
N ALA A 363 12.78 -2.91 -19.15
CA ALA A 363 13.95 -3.64 -19.65
C ALA A 363 14.50 -2.94 -20.90
N ILE A 364 15.82 -2.91 -21.05
CA ILE A 364 16.48 -2.21 -22.16
C ILE A 364 17.46 -3.14 -22.88
N THR A 365 17.56 -3.01 -24.20
CA THR A 365 18.56 -3.73 -24.99
C THR A 365 19.99 -3.32 -24.63
N GLY A 366 20.94 -4.22 -24.80
CA GLY A 366 22.35 -3.99 -24.48
C GLY A 366 23.01 -2.89 -25.31
N ASP A 367 22.47 -2.60 -26.51
CA ASP A 367 22.87 -1.45 -27.32
C ASP A 367 22.21 -0.13 -26.88
N GLY A 368 21.30 -0.18 -25.91
CA GLY A 368 20.61 0.97 -25.34
C GLY A 368 19.56 1.60 -26.23
N LYS A 369 19.13 0.97 -27.34
CA LYS A 369 18.23 1.59 -28.33
C LYS A 369 16.75 1.30 -28.14
N THR A 370 16.39 0.16 -27.56
CA THR A 370 14.99 -0.24 -27.37
C THR A 370 14.69 -0.40 -25.90
N LEU A 371 13.71 0.35 -25.42
CA LEU A 371 13.17 0.27 -24.07
C LEU A 371 11.81 -0.43 -24.10
N TYR A 372 11.65 -1.47 -23.30
CA TYR A 372 10.40 -2.15 -23.01
C TYR A 372 9.89 -1.67 -21.66
N VAL A 373 8.59 -1.36 -21.56
CA VAL A 373 7.97 -0.81 -20.36
C VAL A 373 6.71 -1.61 -20.05
N ALA A 374 6.59 -2.08 -18.81
CA ALA A 374 5.41 -2.76 -18.34
C ALA A 374 4.31 -1.71 -18.05
N ALA A 375 3.33 -1.60 -18.94
CA ALA A 375 2.18 -0.71 -18.75
C ALA A 375 1.11 -1.46 -17.96
N PHE A 376 1.20 -1.37 -16.64
CA PHE A 376 0.38 -2.14 -15.71
C PHE A 376 -1.12 -1.86 -15.89
N GLY A 377 -1.46 -0.59 -16.15
CA GLY A 377 -2.84 -0.15 -16.29
C GLY A 377 -3.47 -0.36 -17.66
N THR A 378 -2.71 -0.73 -18.69
CA THR A 378 -3.27 -1.03 -20.04
C THR A 378 -3.01 -2.47 -20.49
N SER A 379 -2.44 -3.31 -19.61
CA SER A 379 -2.22 -4.74 -19.85
C SER A 379 -1.35 -5.06 -21.07
N GLU A 380 -0.26 -4.32 -21.23
CA GLU A 380 0.63 -4.43 -22.39
C GLU A 380 2.08 -4.06 -22.08
N ILE A 381 2.98 -4.40 -23.01
CA ILE A 381 4.35 -3.90 -23.03
C ILE A 381 4.47 -2.80 -24.07
N ALA A 382 4.75 -1.58 -23.62
CA ALA A 382 5.06 -0.45 -24.50
C ALA A 382 6.53 -0.49 -24.92
N ARG A 383 6.81 -0.23 -26.21
CA ARG A 383 8.17 -0.18 -26.77
C ARG A 383 8.52 1.24 -27.21
N TYR A 384 9.68 1.71 -26.78
CA TYR A 384 10.20 3.01 -27.17
C TYR A 384 11.59 2.90 -27.80
N ASN A 385 11.80 3.65 -28.88
CA ASN A 385 13.16 4.00 -29.30
C ASN A 385 13.70 5.04 -28.31
N THR A 386 14.88 4.78 -27.74
CA THR A 386 15.42 5.64 -26.68
C THR A 386 15.86 7.01 -27.17
N GLU A 387 16.30 7.15 -28.41
CA GLU A 387 16.61 8.47 -28.99
C GLU A 387 15.34 9.33 -29.12
N GLU A 388 14.25 8.72 -29.60
CA GLU A 388 12.93 9.36 -29.71
C GLU A 388 12.29 9.68 -28.35
N LEU A 389 12.54 8.85 -27.33
CA LEU A 389 12.11 9.13 -25.97
C LEU A 389 12.92 10.30 -25.38
N GLU A 390 14.23 10.28 -25.56
CA GLU A 390 15.13 11.29 -25.01
C GLU A 390 14.91 12.68 -25.62
N ASN A 391 14.58 12.76 -26.91
CA ASN A 391 14.29 14.01 -27.62
C ASN A 391 12.79 14.39 -27.61
N ASP A 392 11.94 13.57 -26.98
CA ASP A 392 10.48 13.68 -26.95
C ASP A 392 9.79 13.68 -28.33
N SER A 393 10.36 12.99 -29.33
CA SER A 393 9.82 12.89 -30.69
C SER A 393 8.99 11.63 -30.96
N PHE A 394 8.93 10.68 -30.01
CA PHE A 394 8.09 9.48 -30.17
C PHE A 394 6.61 9.86 -30.37
N VAL A 395 5.87 9.03 -31.10
CA VAL A 395 4.42 9.20 -31.29
C VAL A 395 3.70 8.03 -30.61
N PRO A 396 2.82 8.28 -29.63
CA PRO A 396 2.03 7.23 -29.00
C PRO A 396 1.22 6.44 -30.04
N SER A 397 1.27 5.12 -29.96
CA SER A 397 0.56 4.25 -30.89
C SER A 397 0.51 2.79 -30.40
N SER A 398 -0.66 2.18 -30.55
CA SER A 398 -0.89 0.74 -30.41
C SER A 398 0.02 -0.16 -31.25
N ALA A 399 0.61 0.35 -32.35
CA ALA A 399 1.61 -0.40 -33.11
C ALA A 399 2.93 -0.61 -32.34
N ALA A 400 3.23 0.26 -31.37
CA ALA A 400 4.40 0.16 -30.51
C ALA A 400 4.12 -0.66 -29.23
N GLN A 401 2.89 -1.11 -29.02
CA GLN A 401 2.47 -1.88 -27.85
C GLN A 401 2.36 -3.37 -28.17
N ILE A 402 2.58 -4.22 -27.16
CA ILE A 402 2.41 -5.67 -27.23
C ILE A 402 1.41 -6.07 -26.15
N PRO A 403 0.16 -6.42 -26.51
CA PRO A 403 -0.84 -6.88 -25.54
C PRO A 403 -0.37 -8.12 -24.80
N VAL A 404 -0.67 -8.19 -23.50
CA VAL A 404 -0.31 -9.30 -22.62
C VAL A 404 -1.59 -9.92 -22.04
N SER A 405 -1.83 -11.19 -22.33
CA SER A 405 -3.12 -11.84 -22.03
C SER A 405 -3.44 -12.00 -20.54
N GLY A 406 -2.42 -12.09 -19.68
CA GLY A 406 -2.60 -12.22 -18.23
C GLY A 406 -2.95 -10.92 -17.50
N GLY A 407 -2.73 -9.76 -18.13
CA GLY A 407 -3.02 -8.44 -17.55
C GLY A 407 -2.12 -8.01 -16.40
N GLY A 408 -2.10 -6.71 -16.11
CA GLY A 408 -1.28 -6.13 -15.04
C GLY A 408 0.22 -6.53 -15.11
N PRO A 409 0.92 -6.30 -16.23
CA PRO A 409 2.33 -6.64 -16.34
C PRO A 409 3.14 -5.83 -15.32
N SER A 410 3.90 -6.50 -14.45
CA SER A 410 4.54 -5.88 -13.28
C SER A 410 6.06 -6.03 -13.23
N GLY A 411 6.63 -6.97 -13.97
CA GLY A 411 8.06 -7.25 -13.99
C GLY A 411 8.56 -7.80 -15.32
N LEU A 412 9.78 -7.45 -15.70
CA LEU A 412 10.37 -7.77 -17.01
C LEU A 412 11.74 -8.43 -16.88
N ALA A 413 12.02 -9.43 -17.71
CA ALA A 413 13.37 -9.97 -17.91
C ALA A 413 13.66 -10.19 -19.39
N LEU A 414 14.63 -9.46 -19.94
CA LEU A 414 14.98 -9.48 -21.37
C LEU A 414 16.08 -10.51 -21.69
N ASP A 415 15.76 -11.45 -22.57
CA ASP A 415 16.68 -12.43 -23.13
C ASP A 415 16.98 -12.18 -24.62
N GLU A 416 17.84 -11.20 -24.89
CA GLU A 416 18.23 -10.81 -26.26
C GLU A 416 18.84 -11.96 -27.06
N ALA A 417 19.59 -12.86 -26.41
CA ALA A 417 20.24 -13.98 -27.08
C ALA A 417 19.24 -14.95 -27.72
N ARG A 418 18.04 -15.07 -27.12
CA ARG A 418 16.94 -15.89 -27.64
C ARG A 418 15.85 -15.08 -28.34
N GLY A 419 15.95 -13.74 -28.33
CA GLY A 419 14.89 -12.87 -28.83
C GLY A 419 13.61 -12.95 -27.99
N LEU A 420 13.73 -13.12 -26.67
CA LEU A 420 12.60 -13.30 -25.77
C LEU A 420 12.53 -12.23 -24.68
N LEU A 421 11.32 -11.89 -24.26
CA LEU A 421 11.03 -11.07 -23.09
C LEU A 421 10.06 -11.84 -22.19
N TYR A 422 10.43 -12.04 -20.93
CA TYR A 422 9.57 -12.64 -19.92
C TYR A 422 8.86 -11.53 -19.15
N VAL A 423 7.57 -11.69 -18.93
CA VAL A 423 6.70 -10.69 -18.30
C VAL A 423 5.90 -11.36 -17.20
N LEU A 424 6.03 -10.88 -15.98
CA LEU A 424 5.17 -11.32 -14.87
C LEU A 424 3.84 -10.56 -14.96
N THR A 425 2.72 -11.28 -14.89
CA THR A 425 1.37 -10.73 -14.92
C THR A 425 0.72 -10.86 -13.54
N ARG A 426 0.38 -9.72 -12.91
CA ARG A 426 -0.12 -9.70 -11.53
C ARG A 426 -1.58 -10.10 -11.42
N PHE A 427 -2.39 -9.84 -12.45
CA PHE A 427 -3.84 -10.07 -12.36
C PHE A 427 -4.17 -11.56 -12.27
N ASP A 428 -3.50 -12.40 -13.06
CA ASP A 428 -3.70 -13.85 -13.06
C ASP A 428 -2.58 -14.66 -12.41
N ASN A 429 -1.48 -14.00 -12.00
CA ASN A 429 -0.30 -14.60 -11.36
C ASN A 429 0.43 -15.61 -12.27
N SER A 430 0.90 -15.13 -13.42
CA SER A 430 1.53 -15.94 -14.47
C SER A 430 2.77 -15.27 -15.05
N ILE A 431 3.45 -15.97 -15.96
CA ILE A 431 4.55 -15.45 -16.77
C ILE A 431 4.19 -15.57 -18.26
N SER A 432 4.07 -14.42 -18.92
CA SER A 432 3.99 -14.32 -20.38
C SER A 432 5.39 -14.33 -20.99
N VAL A 433 5.54 -15.02 -22.12
CA VAL A 433 6.76 -15.09 -22.92
C VAL A 433 6.47 -14.40 -24.26
N ILE A 434 7.19 -13.32 -24.51
CA ILE A 434 7.05 -12.50 -25.72
C ILE A 434 8.25 -12.75 -26.64
N ASP A 435 7.98 -13.00 -27.91
CA ASP A 435 8.99 -12.99 -28.96
C ASP A 435 9.22 -11.54 -29.42
N THR A 436 10.44 -11.04 -29.24
CA THR A 436 10.77 -9.62 -29.45
C THR A 436 10.91 -9.26 -30.92
N VAL A 437 11.09 -10.25 -31.80
CA VAL A 437 11.19 -10.05 -33.26
C VAL A 437 9.80 -9.84 -33.85
N SER A 438 8.87 -10.73 -33.53
CA SER A 438 7.48 -10.67 -34.00
C SER A 438 6.64 -9.68 -33.18
N GLY A 439 7.05 -9.35 -31.96
CA GLY A 439 6.32 -8.49 -31.04
C GLY A 439 5.02 -9.12 -30.56
N ARG A 440 5.04 -10.42 -30.24
CA ARG A 440 3.85 -11.17 -29.85
C ARG A 440 4.12 -12.05 -28.64
N GLU A 441 3.11 -12.19 -27.79
CA GLU A 441 3.08 -13.25 -26.80
C GLU A 441 3.01 -14.62 -27.50
N VAL A 442 3.99 -15.49 -27.23
CA VAL A 442 4.13 -16.83 -27.82
C VAL A 442 3.81 -17.95 -26.81
N LYS A 443 3.91 -17.66 -25.52
CA LYS A 443 3.57 -18.60 -24.46
C LYS A 443 3.12 -17.85 -23.21
N HIS A 444 2.28 -18.52 -22.43
CA HIS A 444 1.81 -18.06 -21.14
C HIS A 444 1.90 -19.24 -20.16
N ALA A 445 2.55 -19.04 -19.01
CA ALA A 445 2.84 -20.06 -18.02
C ALA A 445 2.29 -19.63 -16.65
N ALA A 446 1.25 -20.33 -16.18
CA ALA A 446 0.66 -20.06 -14.89
C ALA A 446 1.60 -20.48 -13.75
N MET A 447 1.58 -19.71 -12.67
CA MET A 447 2.12 -20.14 -11.37
C MET A 447 0.97 -20.58 -10.47
N PHE A 448 1.27 -21.31 -9.39
CA PHE A 448 0.29 -21.60 -8.36
C PHE A 448 -0.25 -20.28 -7.79
N ASN A 449 -1.58 -20.12 -7.73
CA ASN A 449 -2.21 -18.90 -7.23
C ASN A 449 -3.21 -19.24 -6.11
N PRO A 450 -2.88 -18.94 -4.84
CA PRO A 450 -3.79 -19.19 -3.72
C PRO A 450 -4.86 -18.10 -3.56
N GLU A 451 -4.85 -17.05 -4.38
CA GLU A 451 -5.82 -15.97 -4.26
C GLU A 451 -7.24 -16.45 -4.63
N PRO A 452 -8.26 -16.13 -3.82
CA PRO A 452 -9.64 -16.43 -4.17
C PRO A 452 -10.05 -15.81 -5.51
N LYS A 453 -10.99 -16.47 -6.19
CA LYS A 453 -11.46 -16.04 -7.51
C LYS A 453 -11.96 -14.58 -7.56
N HIS A 454 -12.65 -14.12 -6.52
CA HIS A 454 -13.18 -12.74 -6.48
C HIS A 454 -12.06 -11.68 -6.42
N ILE A 455 -10.89 -12.01 -5.85
CA ILE A 455 -9.71 -11.14 -5.88
C ILE A 455 -9.21 -10.98 -7.31
N VAL A 456 -9.04 -12.09 -8.02
CA VAL A 456 -8.54 -12.13 -9.40
C VAL A 456 -9.48 -11.38 -10.34
N GLU A 457 -10.79 -11.57 -10.20
CA GLU A 457 -11.80 -10.92 -11.05
C GLU A 457 -12.04 -9.43 -10.70
N GLY A 458 -11.87 -9.03 -9.44
CA GLY A 458 -12.11 -7.67 -8.97
C GLY A 458 -10.92 -6.72 -9.11
N ARG A 459 -9.69 -7.22 -8.97
CA ARG A 459 -8.44 -6.44 -9.05
C ARG A 459 -8.34 -5.54 -10.29
N PRO A 460 -8.71 -5.97 -11.52
CA PRO A 460 -8.57 -5.12 -12.70
C PRO A 460 -9.32 -3.79 -12.60
N PHE A 461 -10.42 -3.70 -11.83
CA PHE A 461 -11.18 -2.44 -11.71
C PHE A 461 -10.44 -1.33 -10.95
N LEU A 462 -9.43 -1.69 -10.14
CA LEU A 462 -8.54 -0.70 -9.51
C LEU A 462 -7.54 -0.10 -10.51
N TYR A 463 -7.06 -0.90 -11.46
CA TYR A 463 -5.84 -0.60 -12.22
C TYR A 463 -6.01 -0.44 -13.74
N ASP A 464 -6.95 -1.17 -14.35
CA ASP A 464 -7.10 -1.24 -15.81
C ASP A 464 -7.73 0.05 -16.36
N ALA A 465 -6.88 1.01 -16.70
CA ALA A 465 -7.21 2.30 -17.30
C ALA A 465 -7.88 2.16 -18.67
N ALA A 466 -7.52 1.13 -19.45
CA ALA A 466 -8.17 0.85 -20.74
C ALA A 466 -9.66 0.53 -20.53
N ARG A 467 -10.02 -0.05 -19.38
CA ARG A 467 -11.41 -0.20 -18.94
C ARG A 467 -11.93 1.01 -18.17
N SER A 468 -11.19 1.62 -17.27
CA SER A 468 -11.78 2.63 -16.36
C SER A 468 -11.85 4.04 -16.92
N SER A 469 -11.13 4.38 -17.99
CA SER A 469 -11.07 5.73 -18.58
C SER A 469 -11.38 5.70 -20.08
N SER A 470 -12.10 6.71 -20.60
CA SER A 470 -12.26 6.87 -22.05
C SER A 470 -10.97 7.25 -22.76
N HIS A 471 -10.01 7.85 -22.06
CA HIS A 471 -8.68 8.17 -22.59
C HIS A 471 -7.69 7.01 -22.44
N GLY A 472 -7.97 6.03 -21.58
CA GLY A 472 -7.10 4.85 -21.37
C GLY A 472 -5.86 5.11 -20.52
N ASP A 473 -5.71 6.30 -19.92
CA ASP A 473 -4.51 6.72 -19.19
C ASP A 473 -4.69 6.78 -17.66
N SER A 474 -5.93 6.81 -17.17
CA SER A 474 -6.25 7.04 -15.76
C SER A 474 -7.05 5.90 -15.15
N ALA A 475 -6.75 5.56 -13.90
CA ALA A 475 -7.45 4.55 -13.11
C ALA A 475 -7.58 4.99 -11.65
N CYS A 476 -8.38 4.26 -10.86
CA CYS A 476 -8.49 4.53 -9.42
C CYS A 476 -7.12 4.44 -8.72
N ALA A 477 -6.25 3.54 -9.18
CA ALA A 477 -4.88 3.38 -8.70
C ALA A 477 -3.94 4.57 -8.97
N SER A 478 -4.34 5.54 -9.80
CA SER A 478 -3.58 6.78 -10.00
C SER A 478 -3.53 7.63 -8.72
N CYS A 479 -4.53 7.51 -7.83
CA CYS A 479 -4.52 8.07 -6.47
C CYS A 479 -4.36 6.96 -5.41
N HIS A 480 -4.99 5.80 -5.61
CA HIS A 480 -4.94 4.66 -4.69
C HIS A 480 -3.80 3.70 -5.05
N VAL A 481 -2.58 4.21 -5.00
CA VAL A 481 -1.37 3.49 -5.44
C VAL A 481 -1.23 2.18 -4.67
N PHE A 482 -1.33 1.04 -5.39
CA PHE A 482 -1.33 -0.31 -4.81
C PHE A 482 -2.36 -0.53 -3.69
N GLY A 483 -3.56 0.06 -3.86
CA GLY A 483 -4.64 0.01 -2.87
C GLY A 483 -4.43 0.92 -1.66
N ASP A 484 -3.36 1.71 -1.63
CA ASP A 484 -3.05 2.65 -0.55
C ASP A 484 -3.41 4.09 -0.95
N PHE A 485 -2.48 5.04 -0.80
CA PHE A 485 -2.69 6.46 -1.10
C PHE A 485 -1.43 7.10 -1.71
N ASP A 486 -1.62 8.15 -2.50
CA ASP A 486 -0.58 8.92 -3.21
C ASP A 486 0.16 9.96 -2.35
N SER A 487 -0.23 10.09 -1.07
CA SER A 487 0.33 11.06 -0.11
C SER A 487 0.02 12.54 -0.39
N LEU A 488 -0.99 12.82 -1.22
CA LEU A 488 -1.44 14.17 -1.54
C LEU A 488 -2.81 14.48 -0.95
N ALA A 489 -3.20 15.76 -1.04
CA ALA A 489 -4.60 16.18 -0.96
C ALA A 489 -5.11 16.69 -2.31
N TRP A 490 -6.43 16.57 -2.50
CA TRP A 490 -7.16 16.94 -3.71
C TRP A 490 -8.42 17.72 -3.36
N ASP A 491 -8.69 18.81 -4.05
CA ASP A 491 -9.98 19.51 -3.94
C ASP A 491 -10.92 19.05 -5.06
N LEU A 492 -11.50 17.88 -4.82
CA LEU A 492 -12.45 17.25 -5.72
C LEU A 492 -13.89 17.71 -5.43
N GLY A 493 -14.13 18.96 -5.00
CA GLY A 493 -15.51 19.48 -4.94
C GLY A 493 -16.21 19.36 -6.30
N ASP A 494 -17.54 19.44 -6.33
CA ASP A 494 -18.31 19.44 -7.60
C ASP A 494 -19.28 20.63 -7.65
N PRO A 495 -18.87 21.80 -8.17
CA PRO A 495 -19.74 22.97 -8.28
C PRO A 495 -21.03 22.73 -9.07
N ASP A 496 -21.07 21.70 -9.91
CA ASP A 496 -22.23 21.27 -10.70
C ASP A 496 -23.16 20.32 -9.92
N GLY A 497 -22.81 19.95 -8.69
CA GLY A 497 -23.59 19.06 -7.84
C GLY A 497 -24.60 19.74 -6.91
N ASP A 498 -25.63 18.98 -6.54
CA ASP A 498 -26.62 19.35 -5.53
C ASP A 498 -26.14 19.05 -4.09
N GLN A 499 -26.76 19.66 -3.08
CA GLN A 499 -26.58 19.27 -1.68
C GLN A 499 -27.13 17.86 -1.41
N GLY A 500 -26.39 17.07 -0.64
CA GLY A 500 -26.80 15.71 -0.21
C GLY A 500 -27.23 15.68 1.26
N GLU A 501 -28.11 14.74 1.63
CA GLU A 501 -28.46 14.53 3.03
C GLU A 501 -27.29 13.92 3.83
N ASN A 502 -27.00 14.46 5.01
CA ASN A 502 -26.11 13.83 5.97
C ASN A 502 -26.94 12.99 6.96
N THR A 503 -26.98 11.68 6.71
CA THR A 503 -27.83 10.74 7.45
C THR A 503 -27.21 10.24 8.76
N GLY A 504 -26.01 10.72 9.12
CA GLY A 504 -25.25 10.20 10.27
C GLY A 504 -24.86 8.73 10.09
N PRO A 505 -24.68 7.95 11.17
CA PRO A 505 -25.04 8.24 12.57
C PRO A 505 -24.04 9.13 13.30
N PHE A 506 -24.53 10.01 14.16
CA PHE A 506 -23.72 11.05 14.79
C PHE A 506 -23.30 10.68 16.21
N ARG A 507 -22.00 10.77 16.53
CA ARG A 507 -21.53 10.94 17.92
C ARG A 507 -22.01 12.28 18.48
N SER A 508 -21.95 13.31 17.64
CA SER A 508 -22.35 14.68 17.96
C SER A 508 -23.29 15.22 16.90
N THR A 509 -24.49 15.63 17.30
CA THR A 509 -25.52 16.09 16.36
C THR A 509 -25.10 17.34 15.58
N PRO A 510 -25.65 17.57 14.36
CA PRO A 510 -25.46 18.83 13.61
C PRO A 510 -25.83 20.10 14.36
N GLU A 511 -26.76 20.04 15.31
CA GLU A 511 -27.11 21.17 16.18
C GLU A 511 -25.98 21.53 17.14
N VAL A 512 -25.33 20.53 17.72
CA VAL A 512 -24.18 20.73 18.60
C VAL A 512 -23.01 21.31 17.80
N ALA A 513 -22.73 20.73 16.64
CA ALA A 513 -21.65 21.19 15.77
C ALA A 513 -21.83 22.66 15.35
N ALA A 514 -23.03 23.04 14.90
CA ALA A 514 -23.32 24.42 14.50
C ALA A 514 -23.09 25.42 15.66
N ARG A 515 -23.49 25.05 16.89
CA ARG A 515 -23.26 25.88 18.08
C ARG A 515 -21.79 25.96 18.48
N VAL A 516 -21.06 24.84 18.46
CA VAL A 516 -19.63 24.81 18.82
C VAL A 516 -18.80 25.59 17.82
N LEU A 517 -19.09 25.46 16.52
CA LEU A 517 -18.36 26.13 15.44
C LEU A 517 -18.82 27.57 15.20
N GLY A 518 -19.95 28.00 15.79
CA GLY A 518 -20.49 29.34 15.59
C GLY A 518 -21.00 29.58 14.16
N HIS A 519 -21.47 28.52 13.49
CA HIS A 519 -21.97 28.57 12.12
C HIS A 519 -23.48 28.31 12.05
N GLU A 520 -24.08 28.63 10.89
CA GLU A 520 -25.48 28.31 10.63
C GLU A 520 -25.69 26.79 10.62
N TYR A 521 -26.76 26.34 11.28
CA TYR A 521 -27.14 24.94 11.26
C TYR A 521 -27.43 24.47 9.83
N ASN A 522 -26.70 23.46 9.37
CA ASN A 522 -26.93 22.81 8.09
C ASN A 522 -26.74 21.29 8.26
N PRO A 523 -27.79 20.47 8.03
CA PRO A 523 -27.73 19.02 8.14
C PRO A 523 -27.34 18.31 6.83
N HIS A 524 -26.88 19.05 5.82
CA HIS A 524 -26.57 18.56 4.49
C HIS A 524 -25.07 18.62 4.18
N PHE A 525 -24.65 17.69 3.33
CA PHE A 525 -23.37 17.73 2.64
C PHE A 525 -23.42 18.75 1.50
N ARG A 526 -22.53 19.73 1.55
CA ARG A 526 -22.35 20.71 0.48
C ARG A 526 -21.38 20.18 -0.58
N PRO A 527 -21.64 20.40 -1.88
CA PRO A 527 -20.81 19.83 -2.94
C PRO A 527 -19.38 20.40 -2.97
N MET A 528 -19.17 21.63 -2.47
CA MET A 528 -17.83 22.17 -2.26
C MET A 528 -17.25 21.65 -0.95
N LYS A 529 -16.28 20.73 -1.09
CA LYS A 529 -15.70 19.99 0.02
C LYS A 529 -14.33 20.49 0.46
N GLY A 530 -13.59 21.16 -0.44
CA GLY A 530 -12.22 21.60 -0.20
C GLY A 530 -11.19 20.48 -0.35
N PRO A 531 -9.90 20.80 -0.12
CA PRO A 531 -8.84 19.81 -0.15
C PRO A 531 -9.11 18.65 0.81
N MET A 532 -8.93 17.43 0.34
CA MET A 532 -8.95 16.22 1.16
C MET A 532 -7.82 15.28 0.75
N SER A 533 -7.08 14.80 1.74
CA SER A 533 -6.05 13.80 1.57
C SER A 533 -6.63 12.48 1.05
N THR A 534 -5.92 11.83 0.12
CA THR A 534 -6.32 10.49 -0.34
C THR A 534 -6.31 9.53 0.85
N GLN A 535 -7.38 8.74 1.01
CA GLN A 535 -7.42 7.67 2.01
C GLN A 535 -6.96 6.34 1.39
N SER A 536 -6.42 5.48 2.25
CA SER A 536 -6.13 4.11 1.87
C SER A 536 -7.41 3.34 1.60
N LEU A 537 -7.39 2.41 0.65
CA LEU A 537 -8.45 1.41 0.51
C LEU A 537 -8.24 0.21 1.45
N ARG A 538 -7.12 0.18 2.19
CA ARG A 538 -6.80 -0.90 3.14
C ARG A 538 -7.73 -0.86 4.35
N GLY A 539 -8.25 -2.03 4.73
CA GLY A 539 -9.03 -2.23 5.94
C GLY A 539 -10.39 -1.53 5.93
N MET A 540 -11.02 -1.41 4.75
CA MET A 540 -12.34 -0.80 4.63
C MET A 540 -13.44 -1.56 5.37
N ASP A 541 -13.36 -2.89 5.44
CA ASP A 541 -14.35 -3.75 6.08
C ASP A 541 -14.53 -3.40 7.58
N ASN A 542 -15.78 -3.46 8.08
CA ASN A 542 -16.19 -3.32 9.48
C ASN A 542 -16.08 -1.92 10.15
N HIS A 543 -16.16 -0.82 9.39
CA HIS A 543 -16.00 0.56 9.87
C HIS A 543 -16.97 1.61 9.29
N GLY A 544 -18.04 1.20 8.60
CA GLY A 544 -18.91 2.09 7.84
C GLY A 544 -18.21 2.79 6.67
N ALA A 545 -18.86 3.79 6.07
CA ALA A 545 -18.31 4.53 4.93
C ALA A 545 -16.88 5.06 5.19
N LEU A 546 -15.86 4.44 4.57
CA LEU A 546 -14.45 4.72 4.85
C LEU A 546 -13.85 5.79 3.92
N HIS A 547 -14.40 7.00 3.99
CA HIS A 547 -13.82 8.21 3.40
C HIS A 547 -14.12 9.40 4.30
N TRP A 548 -13.44 10.54 4.10
CA TRP A 548 -13.39 11.61 5.10
C TRP A 548 -14.78 12.12 5.44
N ARG A 549 -15.57 12.41 4.41
CA ARG A 549 -16.90 12.98 4.58
C ARG A 549 -17.93 11.97 5.07
N GLY A 550 -17.86 10.73 4.62
CA GLY A 550 -18.96 9.76 4.75
C GLY A 550 -20.22 10.13 3.96
N ASP A 551 -20.11 11.00 2.93
CA ASP A 551 -21.23 11.44 2.08
C ASP A 551 -21.68 10.41 1.03
N ARG A 552 -20.89 9.35 0.80
CA ARG A 552 -21.23 8.22 -0.06
C ARG A 552 -21.43 7.02 0.86
N THR A 553 -22.68 6.79 1.25
CA THR A 553 -22.99 5.86 2.34
C THR A 553 -24.31 5.14 2.10
N GLY A 554 -24.50 3.91 2.58
CA GLY A 554 -25.76 3.17 2.41
C GLY A 554 -26.99 3.90 2.99
N GLY A 555 -26.79 4.80 3.96
CA GLY A 555 -27.86 5.52 4.65
C GLY A 555 -28.58 6.60 3.83
N ASN A 556 -27.95 7.20 2.81
CA ASN A 556 -28.51 8.33 2.06
C ASN A 556 -29.11 7.97 0.69
N ASP A 557 -29.55 6.72 0.51
CA ASP A 557 -30.35 6.32 -0.66
C ASP A 557 -31.78 6.86 -0.57
N ALA A 558 -31.98 8.04 -1.15
CA ALA A 558 -33.23 8.77 -1.05
C ALA A 558 -34.46 8.08 -1.70
N ASN A 559 -34.32 6.97 -2.47
CA ASN A 559 -35.47 6.38 -3.19
C ASN A 559 -35.37 4.92 -3.74
N ALA A 560 -34.37 4.08 -3.46
CA ALA A 560 -34.14 2.90 -4.36
C ALA A 560 -34.06 1.47 -3.79
N LEU A 561 -33.78 1.19 -2.51
CA LEU A 561 -33.64 -0.21 -2.05
C LEU A 561 -34.34 -0.50 -0.72
N PRO A 562 -34.96 -1.68 -0.54
CA PRO A 562 -35.58 -2.12 0.73
C PRO A 562 -34.61 -2.23 1.92
N ASN A 563 -33.31 -2.03 1.69
CA ASN A 563 -32.23 -2.21 2.65
C ASN A 563 -31.55 -0.89 3.09
N SER A 564 -32.08 0.29 2.74
CA SER A 564 -31.65 1.56 3.38
C SER A 564 -32.13 1.68 4.83
N GLY A 565 -32.16 0.54 5.53
CA GLY A 565 -32.65 0.37 6.89
C GLY A 565 -31.95 1.27 7.91
N PRO A 566 -32.35 1.19 9.18
CA PRO A 566 -31.76 2.03 10.21
C PRO A 566 -30.24 1.86 10.26
N ASN A 567 -29.52 2.93 10.62
CA ASN A 567 -28.08 2.88 10.90
C ASN A 567 -27.83 1.94 12.08
N VAL A 568 -27.48 0.69 11.79
CA VAL A 568 -27.25 -0.38 12.78
C VAL A 568 -26.02 -1.17 12.38
N GLN A 569 -25.07 -1.33 13.31
CA GLN A 569 -23.89 -2.17 13.12
C GLN A 569 -24.28 -3.66 12.93
N PRO A 570 -23.50 -4.47 12.20
CA PRO A 570 -22.31 -4.07 11.45
C PRO A 570 -22.65 -3.42 10.10
N ASN A 571 -23.67 -3.90 9.37
CA ASN A 571 -23.85 -3.58 7.94
C ASN A 571 -25.23 -2.98 7.62
N GLY A 572 -25.72 -2.05 8.45
CA GLY A 572 -27.03 -1.41 8.28
C GLY A 572 -26.92 0.11 8.03
N GLY A 573 -27.60 0.60 6.99
CA GLY A 573 -27.64 2.02 6.64
C GLY A 573 -26.23 2.55 6.36
N SER A 574 -25.79 3.58 7.10
CA SER A 574 -24.47 4.16 6.90
C SER A 574 -23.29 3.31 7.37
N PHE A 575 -23.54 2.21 8.08
CA PHE A 575 -22.51 1.26 8.45
C PHE A 575 -22.21 0.22 7.35
N ASP A 576 -23.02 0.13 6.29
CA ASP A 576 -22.76 -0.77 5.17
C ASP A 576 -21.65 -0.22 4.24
N GLU A 577 -20.44 -0.78 4.35
CA GLU A 577 -19.24 -0.34 3.62
C GLU A 577 -19.27 -0.76 2.16
N ASP A 578 -19.87 -1.91 1.86
CA ASP A 578 -20.03 -2.42 0.51
C ASP A 578 -21.01 -1.52 -0.28
N ALA A 579 -22.13 -1.13 0.33
CA ALA A 579 -23.02 -0.10 -0.23
C ALA A 579 -22.33 1.27 -0.36
N ALA A 580 -21.57 1.70 0.66
CA ALA A 580 -20.83 2.95 0.63
C ALA A 580 -19.80 2.98 -0.52
N PHE A 581 -19.02 1.92 -0.71
CA PHE A 581 -18.00 1.86 -1.75
C PHE A 581 -18.61 1.87 -3.15
N ARG A 582 -19.69 1.12 -3.39
CA ARG A 582 -20.35 1.12 -4.71
C ARG A 582 -20.89 2.50 -5.12
N LYS A 583 -21.16 3.41 -4.17
CA LYS A 583 -21.56 4.80 -4.48
C LYS A 583 -20.46 5.63 -5.13
N PHE A 584 -19.20 5.19 -5.07
CA PHE A 584 -18.11 5.80 -5.83
C PHE A 584 -18.18 5.50 -7.33
N ASN A 585 -19.16 4.72 -7.83
CA ASN A 585 -19.33 4.48 -9.26
C ASN A 585 -19.50 5.80 -10.07
N VAL A 586 -19.99 6.86 -9.44
CA VAL A 586 -20.06 8.22 -10.02
C VAL A 586 -18.68 8.80 -10.40
N ALA A 587 -17.60 8.33 -9.77
CA ALA A 587 -16.24 8.81 -10.04
C ALA A 587 -15.71 8.32 -11.40
N PHE A 588 -16.23 7.21 -11.95
CA PHE A 588 -15.82 6.76 -13.29
C PHE A 588 -16.11 7.84 -14.35
N PRO A 589 -17.36 8.34 -14.52
CA PRO A 589 -17.60 9.46 -15.43
C PRO A 589 -17.21 10.83 -14.85
N GLY A 590 -17.28 11.03 -13.53
CA GLY A 590 -17.07 12.34 -12.90
C GLY A 590 -15.60 12.74 -12.70
N LEU A 591 -14.70 11.77 -12.54
CA LEU A 591 -13.29 12.00 -12.23
C LEU A 591 -12.36 11.28 -13.21
N VAL A 592 -12.51 9.96 -13.35
CA VAL A 592 -11.64 9.13 -14.21
C VAL A 592 -11.84 9.44 -15.70
N GLY A 593 -13.00 9.99 -16.08
CA GLY A 593 -13.29 10.39 -17.45
C GLY A 593 -13.77 9.22 -18.32
N ARG A 594 -14.51 8.27 -17.75
CA ARG A 594 -15.22 7.22 -18.50
C ARG A 594 -16.52 7.76 -19.10
N ASN A 595 -16.91 7.28 -20.26
CA ASN A 595 -18.18 7.66 -20.89
C ASN A 595 -19.45 7.27 -20.10
N ALA A 596 -19.35 6.36 -19.13
CA ALA A 596 -20.44 5.90 -18.29
C ALA A 596 -19.93 5.26 -16.99
N MET A 597 -20.82 5.11 -16.01
CA MET A 597 -20.57 4.27 -14.84
C MET A 597 -20.28 2.81 -15.21
N LEU A 598 -19.65 2.05 -14.31
CA LEU A 598 -19.60 0.60 -14.40
C LEU A 598 -21.00 -0.01 -14.17
N GLY A 599 -21.26 -1.18 -14.74
CA GLY A 599 -22.47 -1.94 -14.42
C GLY A 599 -22.42 -2.48 -12.98
N ASP A 600 -23.59 -2.78 -12.39
CA ASP A 600 -23.68 -3.21 -10.98
C ASP A 600 -22.80 -4.43 -10.66
N GLU A 601 -22.79 -5.44 -11.52
CA GLU A 601 -21.93 -6.64 -11.34
C GLU A 601 -20.43 -6.29 -11.37
N GLN A 602 -20.03 -5.32 -12.20
CA GLN A 602 -18.64 -4.89 -12.30
C GLN A 602 -18.23 -4.12 -11.03
N MET A 603 -19.09 -3.21 -10.57
CA MET A 603 -18.85 -2.46 -9.35
C MET A 603 -18.87 -3.38 -8.11
N GLN A 604 -19.69 -4.45 -8.11
CA GLN A 604 -19.66 -5.47 -7.06
C GLN A 604 -18.31 -6.17 -7.00
N LYS A 605 -17.79 -6.66 -8.14
CA LYS A 605 -16.48 -7.31 -8.18
C LYS A 605 -15.37 -6.40 -7.66
N PHE A 606 -15.46 -5.11 -7.96
CA PHE A 606 -14.51 -4.14 -7.43
C PHE A 606 -14.64 -4.00 -5.90
N ALA A 607 -15.88 -3.90 -5.38
CA ALA A 607 -16.15 -3.86 -3.95
C ALA A 607 -15.60 -5.10 -3.22
N ASP A 608 -15.92 -6.30 -3.73
CA ASP A 608 -15.46 -7.59 -3.17
C ASP A 608 -13.93 -7.63 -3.06
N PHE A 609 -13.22 -7.15 -4.08
CA PHE A 609 -11.75 -7.08 -4.06
C PHE A 609 -11.25 -6.07 -3.02
N VAL A 610 -11.83 -4.87 -2.95
CA VAL A 610 -11.36 -3.81 -2.05
C VAL A 610 -11.59 -4.16 -0.58
N MET A 611 -12.69 -4.84 -0.24
CA MET A 611 -12.95 -5.31 1.13
C MET A 611 -11.91 -6.34 1.61
N GLU A 612 -11.14 -6.93 0.69
CA GLU A 612 -10.11 -7.90 1.01
C GLU A 612 -8.73 -7.33 1.34
N ILE A 613 -8.51 -6.07 0.99
CA ILE A 613 -7.24 -5.39 1.20
C ILE A 613 -7.11 -5.02 2.68
N THR A 614 -6.02 -5.44 3.34
CA THR A 614 -5.77 -5.15 4.77
C THR A 614 -4.51 -4.32 4.98
N TYR A 615 -4.44 -3.63 6.11
CA TYR A 615 -3.21 -2.96 6.54
C TYR A 615 -2.16 -4.00 6.97
N PRO A 616 -0.85 -3.74 6.70
CA PRO A 616 0.21 -4.45 7.38
C PRO A 616 0.19 -4.17 8.89
N PRO A 617 0.93 -4.94 9.70
CA PRO A 617 1.15 -4.63 11.11
C PRO A 617 1.80 -3.26 11.30
N ASN A 618 1.54 -2.61 12.44
CA ASN A 618 2.12 -1.31 12.73
C ASN A 618 3.64 -1.45 13.05
N PRO A 619 4.53 -0.80 12.29
CA PRO A 619 5.99 -0.97 12.41
C PRO A 619 6.62 -0.22 13.60
N ILE A 620 5.84 0.60 14.32
CA ILE A 620 6.27 1.37 15.50
C ILE A 620 6.01 0.61 16.81
N ARG A 621 5.17 -0.43 16.76
CA ARG A 621 4.81 -1.23 17.92
C ARG A 621 5.77 -2.40 18.08
N ASN A 622 6.15 -2.73 19.31
CA ASN A 622 7.10 -3.80 19.58
C ASN A 622 6.54 -5.15 19.12
N LEU A 623 7.44 -6.06 18.72
CA LEU A 623 7.07 -7.37 18.17
C LEU A 623 6.42 -8.32 19.17
N ASP A 624 6.52 -8.03 20.47
CA ASP A 624 5.79 -8.72 21.54
C ASP A 624 4.44 -8.04 21.89
N ASP A 625 4.00 -7.09 21.06
CA ASP A 625 2.86 -6.19 21.26
C ASP A 625 2.98 -5.22 22.45
N SER A 626 4.13 -5.18 23.14
CA SER A 626 4.31 -4.27 24.27
C SER A 626 4.39 -2.80 23.83
N LEU A 627 3.97 -1.90 24.71
CA LEU A 627 4.12 -0.46 24.54
C LEU A 627 5.34 0.05 25.31
N THR A 628 6.04 1.04 24.75
CA THR A 628 7.01 1.83 25.51
C THR A 628 6.34 2.58 26.66
N ALA A 629 7.10 3.04 27.66
CA ALA A 629 6.55 3.82 28.77
C ALA A 629 5.78 5.08 28.30
N GLN A 630 6.27 5.73 27.24
CA GLN A 630 5.63 6.90 26.65
C GLN A 630 4.30 6.54 25.96
N GLN A 631 4.29 5.48 25.14
CA GLN A 631 3.09 4.98 24.48
C GLN A 631 2.06 4.48 25.50
N SER A 632 2.48 3.80 26.57
CA SER A 632 1.60 3.36 27.66
C SER A 632 0.93 4.54 28.34
N ALA A 633 1.68 5.59 28.68
CA ALA A 633 1.10 6.82 29.26
C ALA A 633 0.13 7.52 28.28
N GLY A 634 0.41 7.45 26.97
CA GLY A 634 -0.47 7.96 25.93
C GLY A 634 -1.77 7.16 25.84
N ARG A 635 -1.67 5.84 25.88
CA ARG A 635 -2.80 4.91 25.94
C ARG A 635 -3.66 5.17 27.17
N ASP A 636 -3.06 5.36 28.34
CA ASP A 636 -3.79 5.64 29.58
C ASP A 636 -4.61 6.94 29.48
N PHE A 637 -4.04 7.98 28.85
CA PHE A 637 -4.79 9.22 28.56
C PHE A 637 -5.91 8.96 27.56
N TYR A 638 -5.65 8.20 26.51
CA TYR A 638 -6.60 7.91 25.43
C TYR A 638 -7.87 7.21 25.95
N PHE A 639 -7.69 6.24 26.86
CA PHE A 639 -8.76 5.41 27.44
C PHE A 639 -9.34 5.94 28.75
N LYS A 640 -8.88 7.10 29.26
CA LYS A 640 -9.40 7.61 30.53
C LYS A 640 -10.90 7.92 30.42
N ALA A 641 -11.59 7.82 31.54
CA ALA A 641 -13.04 8.06 31.62
C ALA A 641 -13.43 9.55 31.50
N LEU A 642 -12.54 10.47 31.89
CA LEU A 642 -12.82 11.91 31.79
C LEU A 642 -12.78 12.37 30.32
N PRO A 643 -13.68 13.29 29.92
CA PRO A 643 -13.69 13.81 28.56
C PRO A 643 -12.38 14.55 28.27
N SER A 644 -11.87 14.38 27.06
CA SER A 644 -10.73 15.10 26.51
C SER A 644 -11.15 16.27 25.62
N ASP A 645 -12.39 16.32 25.14
CA ASP A 645 -12.91 17.34 24.21
C ASP A 645 -14.14 18.11 24.75
N SER A 646 -14.41 18.02 26.06
CA SER A 646 -15.62 18.45 26.78
C SER A 646 -16.83 17.50 26.72
N PHE A 647 -16.92 16.61 25.73
CA PHE A 647 -18.06 15.70 25.54
C PHE A 647 -17.67 14.23 25.70
N PHE A 648 -16.53 13.85 25.13
CA PHE A 648 -16.03 12.49 25.01
C PHE A 648 -14.54 12.40 25.36
N SER A 649 -14.10 11.22 25.78
CA SER A 649 -12.67 10.89 25.77
C SER A 649 -12.19 10.63 24.34
N CYS A 650 -10.87 10.49 24.12
CA CYS A 650 -10.35 10.15 22.80
C CYS A 650 -10.99 8.87 22.25
N ASN A 651 -11.12 7.82 23.08
CA ASN A 651 -11.77 6.58 22.71
C ASN A 651 -13.29 6.69 22.50
N GLY A 652 -13.95 7.71 23.05
CA GLY A 652 -15.39 7.92 22.85
C GLY A 652 -15.75 8.34 21.42
N CYS A 653 -14.87 9.12 20.79
CA CYS A 653 -15.00 9.48 19.37
C CYS A 653 -14.24 8.48 18.49
N HIS A 654 -12.96 8.26 18.75
CA HIS A 654 -12.13 7.34 18.00
C HIS A 654 -12.09 5.99 18.70
N VAL A 655 -13.04 5.10 18.43
CA VAL A 655 -13.08 3.81 19.14
C VAL A 655 -11.92 2.91 18.73
N LEU A 656 -11.17 2.41 19.72
CA LEU A 656 -10.23 1.31 19.58
C LEU A 656 -10.74 0.08 20.32
N ASP A 657 -11.14 -0.93 19.57
CA ASP A 657 -11.62 -2.23 20.09
C ASP A 657 -11.32 -3.32 19.07
N ARG A 658 -10.42 -4.27 19.37
CA ARG A 658 -10.06 -5.34 18.43
C ARG A 658 -11.19 -6.34 18.19
N GLU A 659 -12.15 -6.43 19.11
CA GLU A 659 -13.28 -7.34 19.04
C GLU A 659 -14.55 -6.65 18.52
N GLY A 660 -14.45 -5.41 18.01
CA GLY A 660 -15.59 -4.67 17.49
C GLY A 660 -16.35 -5.47 16.43
N ASN A 661 -17.61 -5.78 16.71
CA ASN A 661 -18.51 -6.63 15.91
C ASN A 661 -18.09 -8.12 15.79
N ALA A 662 -17.17 -8.64 16.61
CA ALA A 662 -16.80 -10.06 16.60
C ALA A 662 -17.96 -10.99 17.00
N GLU A 663 -19.00 -10.46 17.65
CA GLU A 663 -20.20 -11.22 18.01
C GLU A 663 -21.10 -11.57 16.80
N TYR A 664 -20.88 -10.94 15.64
CA TYR A 664 -21.66 -11.18 14.42
C TYR A 664 -20.97 -12.21 13.52
N ALA A 665 -21.66 -13.31 13.20
CA ALA A 665 -21.11 -14.41 12.41
C ALA A 665 -20.68 -14.02 10.99
N ASP A 666 -21.27 -12.96 10.42
CA ASP A 666 -20.98 -12.49 9.06
C ASP A 666 -19.78 -11.51 9.01
N VAL A 667 -19.20 -11.15 10.16
CA VAL A 667 -18.02 -10.27 10.23
C VAL A 667 -16.75 -11.13 10.20
N SER A 668 -16.06 -11.10 9.07
CA SER A 668 -14.82 -11.87 8.86
C SER A 668 -13.57 -11.20 9.44
N LYS A 669 -13.60 -9.87 9.62
CA LYS A 669 -12.48 -9.05 10.07
C LYS A 669 -12.93 -8.09 11.18
N PRO A 670 -13.15 -8.61 12.41
CA PRO A 670 -13.59 -7.77 13.51
C PRO A 670 -12.55 -6.69 13.86
N GLY A 671 -13.04 -5.66 14.53
CA GLY A 671 -12.25 -4.61 15.13
C GLY A 671 -12.60 -3.20 14.63
N PHE A 672 -12.51 -2.24 15.55
CA PHE A 672 -12.58 -0.80 15.36
C PHE A 672 -11.21 -0.20 15.62
N PHE A 673 -10.61 0.44 14.61
CA PHE A 673 -9.24 0.96 14.68
C PHE A 673 -9.18 2.49 14.60
N GLY A 674 -9.82 3.14 15.58
CA GLY A 674 -9.93 4.59 15.71
C GLY A 674 -11.22 5.14 15.13
N THR A 675 -12.15 4.27 14.74
CA THR A 675 -13.49 4.62 14.22
C THR A 675 -14.42 3.44 14.36
N ASP A 676 -15.69 3.70 14.66
CA ASP A 676 -16.79 2.73 14.64
C ASP A 676 -17.90 3.18 13.67
N GLY A 677 -17.52 3.91 12.61
CA GLY A 677 -18.44 4.37 11.54
C GLY A 677 -19.27 5.61 11.86
N HIS A 678 -19.19 6.15 13.07
CA HIS A 678 -19.93 7.37 13.43
C HIS A 678 -19.30 8.65 12.85
N TYR A 679 -20.10 9.70 12.87
CA TYR A 679 -19.79 11.03 12.38
C TYR A 679 -19.66 12.00 13.55
N SER A 680 -18.78 12.98 13.43
CA SER A 680 -18.63 14.04 14.42
C SER A 680 -18.20 15.36 13.78
N PHE A 681 -18.20 16.42 14.58
CA PHE A 681 -17.56 17.67 14.23
C PHE A 681 -16.12 17.65 14.76
N ASP A 682 -15.19 18.23 13.99
CA ASP A 682 -13.85 18.55 14.44
C ASP A 682 -13.32 19.75 13.64
N HIS A 683 -13.92 20.92 13.88
CA HIS A 683 -13.58 22.21 13.23
C HIS A 683 -13.39 22.18 11.70
N VAL A 684 -13.89 21.14 11.06
CA VAL A 684 -14.22 21.07 9.65
C VAL A 684 -15.56 21.75 9.44
N LEU A 685 -15.70 22.45 8.31
CA LEU A 685 -16.88 23.27 7.98
C LEU A 685 -18.19 22.47 7.86
N GLN A 686 -18.12 21.14 7.89
CA GLN A 686 -19.22 20.19 7.77
C GLN A 686 -18.97 19.00 8.70
N ILE A 687 -20.03 18.26 9.08
CA ILE A 687 -19.87 17.04 9.88
C ILE A 687 -19.42 15.89 9.00
N PHE A 688 -18.30 15.30 9.38
CA PHE A 688 -17.61 14.26 8.64
C PHE A 688 -17.59 12.96 9.45
N LYS A 689 -17.32 11.86 8.74
CA LYS A 689 -17.12 10.55 9.34
C LYS A 689 -15.82 10.54 10.13
N ILE A 690 -15.84 9.93 11.32
CA ILE A 690 -14.65 9.85 12.18
C ILE A 690 -13.61 8.94 11.50
N PRO A 691 -12.40 9.42 11.18
CA PRO A 691 -11.41 8.63 10.45
C PRO A 691 -10.80 7.54 11.34
N HIS A 692 -10.35 6.44 10.73
CA HIS A 692 -9.49 5.48 11.41
C HIS A 692 -8.10 6.07 11.67
N LEU A 693 -7.31 5.42 12.54
CA LEU A 693 -5.99 5.92 12.96
C LEU A 693 -4.81 4.99 12.59
N ARG A 694 -5.07 3.88 11.89
CA ARG A 694 -4.07 2.86 11.52
C ARG A 694 -2.81 3.39 10.80
N ASN A 695 -2.93 4.42 9.96
CA ASN A 695 -1.85 4.89 9.09
C ASN A 695 -1.18 6.21 9.53
N MET A 696 -1.36 6.66 10.77
CA MET A 696 -0.81 7.95 11.21
C MET A 696 0.71 8.04 11.07
N TYR A 697 1.44 6.93 11.25
CA TYR A 697 2.90 6.88 11.08
C TYR A 697 3.35 7.11 9.62
N GLN A 698 2.49 6.90 8.63
CA GLN A 698 2.80 7.11 7.21
C GLN A 698 2.58 8.56 6.75
N LYS A 699 1.94 9.41 7.57
CA LYS A 699 1.61 10.81 7.25
C LYS A 699 2.65 11.83 7.74
N VAL A 700 3.83 11.36 8.13
CA VAL A 700 4.92 12.19 8.65
C VAL A 700 5.75 12.76 7.51
N GLY A 701 6.06 14.06 7.56
CA GLY A 701 6.98 14.69 6.60
C GLY A 701 6.72 16.16 6.32
N MET A 702 5.59 16.70 6.78
CA MET A 702 5.26 18.12 6.78
C MET A 702 5.50 18.69 8.18
N PHE A 703 6.23 19.80 8.28
CA PHE A 703 6.43 20.51 9.54
C PHE A 703 6.30 22.01 9.29
N GLY A 704 5.49 22.68 10.11
CA GLY A 704 5.18 24.09 9.99
C GLY A 704 3.74 24.31 9.55
N LEU A 705 3.06 25.20 10.28
CA LEU A 705 1.75 25.72 9.92
C LEU A 705 1.81 27.25 10.03
N ALA A 706 1.32 27.94 9.01
CA ALA A 706 1.25 29.40 9.05
C ALA A 706 0.33 29.87 10.17
N SER A 707 0.60 31.06 10.72
CA SER A 707 -0.31 31.66 11.70
C SER A 707 -1.73 31.77 11.10
N GLN A 708 -2.76 31.45 11.86
CA GLN A 708 -4.16 31.57 11.43
C GLN A 708 -4.76 32.95 11.76
N SER A 709 -4.02 33.85 12.41
CA SER A 709 -4.52 35.17 12.82
C SER A 709 -3.55 36.30 12.46
N THR A 710 -4.12 37.51 12.26
CA THR A 710 -3.40 38.79 12.12
C THR A 710 -3.10 39.44 13.47
N THR A 711 -3.87 39.11 14.51
CA THR A 711 -3.53 39.40 15.89
C THR A 711 -2.61 38.30 16.40
N THR A 712 -1.74 38.59 17.36
CA THR A 712 -0.74 37.65 17.89
C THR A 712 -1.37 36.50 18.70
N GLU A 713 -2.56 36.02 18.40
CA GLU A 713 -3.27 34.91 19.04
C GLU A 713 -3.87 34.03 17.95
N SER A 714 -3.28 32.85 17.69
CA SER A 714 -4.09 31.77 17.12
C SER A 714 -5.05 31.38 18.23
N ASN A 715 -6.34 31.57 17.97
CA ASN A 715 -7.40 31.14 18.88
C ASN A 715 -7.70 29.65 18.71
N TYR A 716 -6.88 28.87 17.99
CA TYR A 716 -7.21 27.49 17.67
C TYR A 716 -6.24 26.48 18.28
N PHE A 717 -4.93 26.68 18.14
CA PHE A 717 -3.92 25.77 18.69
C PHE A 717 -3.15 26.39 19.86
N LEU A 718 -3.26 25.79 21.05
CA LEU A 718 -2.57 26.19 22.27
C LEU A 718 -1.95 24.99 23.03
N PRO A 719 -0.66 25.05 23.42
CA PRO A 719 0.27 26.14 23.19
C PRO A 719 0.71 26.24 21.72
N LYS A 720 1.18 27.43 21.31
CA LYS A 720 1.66 27.65 19.94
C LYS A 720 2.98 26.93 19.73
N GLY A 721 2.98 25.89 18.90
CA GLY A 721 4.20 25.27 18.35
C GLY A 721 4.45 25.70 16.90
N ASN A 722 5.70 25.67 16.45
CA ASN A 722 6.10 25.60 15.04
C ASN A 722 5.42 26.62 14.08
N ILE A 723 5.39 27.92 14.42
CA ILE A 723 4.79 29.01 13.61
C ILE A 723 5.82 29.83 12.81
N GLY A 724 7.06 29.36 12.72
CA GLY A 724 8.15 29.99 11.96
C GLY A 724 8.53 29.15 10.74
N ASN A 725 9.53 29.61 9.99
CA ASN A 725 10.09 28.83 8.89
C ASN A 725 10.76 27.56 9.43
N MET A 726 10.27 26.39 9.02
CA MET A 726 10.75 25.07 9.47
C MET A 726 11.86 24.50 8.58
N GLY A 727 12.30 25.24 7.55
CA GLY A 727 13.29 24.79 6.59
C GLY A 727 12.70 23.81 5.57
N SER A 728 13.56 23.00 4.96
CA SER A 728 13.14 22.01 3.98
C SER A 728 12.34 20.88 4.60
N GLN A 729 11.23 20.52 3.99
CA GLN A 729 10.38 19.37 4.34
C GLN A 729 10.28 18.41 3.16
N ILE A 730 9.92 17.16 3.43
CA ILE A 730 9.75 16.13 2.38
C ILE A 730 8.30 16.03 1.89
N ARG A 731 7.33 16.62 2.61
CA ARG A 731 5.90 16.61 2.24
C ARG A 731 5.26 17.97 2.47
N GLY A 732 4.27 18.30 1.65
CA GLY A 732 3.38 19.46 1.82
C GLY A 732 2.04 19.17 2.50
N PHE A 733 1.79 17.91 2.89
CA PHE A 733 0.56 17.46 3.52
C PHE A 733 0.89 16.63 4.77
N GLY A 734 0.17 16.88 5.86
CA GLY A 734 0.30 16.19 7.15
C GLY A 734 -1.01 15.51 7.56
N PHE A 735 -1.55 15.91 8.70
CA PHE A 735 -2.70 15.32 9.39
C PHE A 735 -4.00 16.11 9.17
N GLY A 736 -5.11 15.46 9.52
CA GLY A 736 -6.46 15.97 9.29
C GLY A 736 -7.02 15.59 7.91
N PRO A 737 -8.31 15.88 7.65
CA PRO A 737 -8.93 15.55 6.36
C PRO A 737 -8.25 16.25 5.20
N ASP A 738 -7.97 17.54 5.32
CA ASP A 738 -7.34 18.36 4.28
C ASP A 738 -5.82 18.20 4.18
N GLY A 739 -5.20 17.59 5.19
CA GLY A 739 -3.74 17.43 5.31
C GLY A 739 -3.02 18.70 5.76
N SER A 740 -3.72 19.71 6.31
CA SER A 740 -3.10 21.01 6.64
C SER A 740 -2.40 21.05 7.99
N VAL A 741 -2.70 20.11 8.89
CA VAL A 741 -2.13 20.11 10.24
C VAL A 741 -0.79 19.38 10.21
N ASP A 742 0.29 20.11 10.45
CA ASP A 742 1.66 19.58 10.31
C ASP A 742 2.01 18.36 11.20
N THR A 743 1.48 18.29 12.44
CA THR A 743 1.87 17.28 13.43
C THR A 743 0.68 16.85 14.28
N LEU A 744 0.67 15.59 14.75
CA LEU A 744 -0.30 15.13 15.75
C LEU A 744 -0.21 15.93 17.05
N PHE A 745 0.99 16.32 17.48
CA PHE A 745 1.14 17.23 18.62
C PHE A 745 0.37 18.54 18.43
N ARG A 746 0.44 19.15 17.23
CA ARG A 746 -0.35 20.34 16.92
C ARG A 746 -1.85 20.04 16.92
N PHE A 747 -2.27 18.95 16.29
CA PHE A 747 -3.66 18.51 16.31
C PHE A 747 -4.20 18.42 17.75
N LEU A 748 -3.47 17.75 18.64
CA LEU A 748 -3.78 17.62 20.07
C LEU A 748 -3.63 18.94 20.87
N SER A 749 -3.14 20.00 20.24
CA SER A 749 -3.10 21.35 20.80
C SER A 749 -4.35 22.15 20.44
N ALA A 750 -5.31 21.60 19.71
CA ALA A 750 -6.58 22.29 19.45
C ALA A 750 -7.26 22.70 20.76
N GLN A 751 -7.91 23.87 20.77
CA GLN A 751 -8.54 24.42 21.98
C GLN A 751 -9.59 23.48 22.58
N ILE A 752 -10.27 22.70 21.74
CA ILE A 752 -11.24 21.70 22.18
C ILE A 752 -10.61 20.69 23.14
N PHE A 753 -9.32 20.36 22.96
CA PHE A 753 -8.58 19.45 23.83
C PHE A 753 -7.98 20.11 25.07
N SER A 754 -8.13 21.42 25.24
CA SER A 754 -7.50 22.16 26.34
C SER A 754 -8.26 21.99 27.65
N LYS A 755 -7.53 21.77 28.73
CA LYS A 755 -8.10 21.63 30.07
C LYS A 755 -8.83 22.90 30.49
N SER A 756 -10.11 22.76 30.84
CA SER A 756 -10.91 23.87 31.32
C SER A 756 -11.83 23.43 32.46
N PHE A 757 -11.99 24.29 33.45
CA PHE A 757 -12.88 24.07 34.60
C PHE A 757 -14.03 25.08 34.57
N PHE A 758 -14.67 25.23 33.41
CA PHE A 758 -15.89 26.01 33.31
C PHE A 758 -17.10 25.14 33.60
N SER A 759 -17.32 24.83 34.87
CA SER A 759 -18.62 24.33 35.30
C SER A 759 -18.90 24.84 36.70
N ALA A 760 -20.10 25.38 36.92
CA ALA A 760 -20.76 25.13 38.20
C ALA A 760 -20.71 23.61 38.41
N GLU A 761 -20.20 23.16 39.56
CA GLU A 761 -20.23 21.75 39.98
C GLU A 761 -21.54 21.12 39.49
N PRO A 762 -21.50 20.00 38.74
CA PRO A 762 -22.73 19.38 38.24
C PRO A 762 -23.68 19.16 39.41
N ASP A 763 -24.90 19.70 39.33
CA ASP A 763 -25.94 19.38 40.29
C ASP A 763 -26.06 17.85 40.29
N PRO A 764 -25.82 17.17 41.43
CA PRO A 764 -25.85 15.71 41.47
C PRO A 764 -27.24 15.13 41.14
N ASN A 765 -28.27 15.98 41.01
CA ASN A 765 -29.60 15.60 40.54
C ASN A 765 -29.85 15.88 39.04
N ASP A 766 -28.90 16.49 38.33
CA ASP A 766 -29.00 16.73 36.89
C ASP A 766 -28.56 15.49 36.10
N ALA A 767 -29.55 14.70 35.66
CA ALA A 767 -29.32 13.47 34.90
C ALA A 767 -28.95 13.70 33.42
N ARG A 768 -28.87 14.96 32.95
CA ARG A 768 -28.57 15.28 31.55
C ARG A 768 -27.13 14.94 31.17
N THR A 769 -26.94 14.44 29.96
CA THR A 769 -25.61 14.25 29.35
C THR A 769 -24.88 15.59 29.16
N PRO A 770 -23.55 15.60 28.96
CA PRO A 770 -22.83 16.82 28.59
C PRO A 770 -23.46 17.52 27.38
N ILE A 771 -23.79 16.80 26.31
CA ILE A 771 -24.44 17.39 25.13
C ILE A 771 -25.78 18.06 25.48
N GLU A 772 -26.64 17.42 26.26
CA GLU A 772 -27.93 17.98 26.67
C GLU A 772 -27.78 19.23 27.54
N ARG A 773 -26.77 19.27 28.43
CA ARG A 773 -26.44 20.45 29.20
C ARG A 773 -25.97 21.60 28.30
N TYR A 774 -25.16 21.31 27.29
CA TYR A 774 -24.66 22.30 26.34
C TYR A 774 -25.80 22.94 25.55
N LEU A 775 -26.70 22.10 25.03
CA LEU A 775 -27.87 22.55 24.28
C LEU A 775 -28.83 23.37 25.15
N ALA A 776 -28.91 23.07 26.46
CA ALA A 776 -29.64 23.85 27.47
C ALA A 776 -28.94 25.15 27.90
N GLY A 777 -27.79 25.51 27.31
CA GLY A 777 -27.05 26.73 27.63
C GLY A 777 -26.26 26.66 28.95
N ILE A 778 -26.03 25.47 29.48
CA ILE A 778 -25.25 25.25 30.69
C ILE A 778 -23.77 25.14 30.30
N PRO A 779 -22.86 25.94 30.91
CA PRO A 779 -21.43 25.83 30.65
C PRO A 779 -20.88 24.44 30.99
N ILE A 780 -20.02 23.92 30.12
CA ILE A 780 -19.34 22.63 30.30
C ILE A 780 -17.84 22.86 30.22
N GLY A 781 -17.12 22.30 31.19
CA GLY A 781 -15.67 22.30 31.20
C GLY A 781 -15.10 21.06 30.54
N ASN A 782 -13.79 21.07 30.33
CA ASN A 782 -13.01 19.94 29.87
C ASN A 782 -12.01 19.52 30.96
N PRO A 783 -12.46 18.91 32.07
CA PRO A 783 -11.59 18.60 33.22
C PRO A 783 -10.52 17.54 32.89
N GLY A 784 -10.76 16.72 31.86
CA GLY A 784 -9.79 15.78 31.32
C GLY A 784 -8.95 16.33 30.17
N GLY A 785 -9.10 17.58 29.75
CA GLY A 785 -8.26 18.16 28.69
C GLY A 785 -6.78 18.24 29.08
N PHE A 786 -5.92 18.51 28.10
CA PHE A 786 -4.49 18.72 28.29
C PHE A 786 -4.19 20.07 28.96
N GLY A 787 -3.27 20.09 29.91
CA GLY A 787 -2.78 21.34 30.49
C GLY A 787 -2.05 22.24 29.46
N PHE A 788 -1.92 23.54 29.75
CA PHE A 788 -1.14 24.47 28.93
C PHE A 788 0.37 24.49 29.24
N GLY A 789 0.78 23.89 30.37
CA GLY A 789 2.17 23.84 30.82
C GLY A 789 2.98 22.66 30.26
N ALA A 790 4.21 22.50 30.75
CA ALA A 790 5.12 21.43 30.34
C ALA A 790 4.54 20.02 30.54
N ASP A 791 3.78 19.81 31.61
CA ASP A 791 3.11 18.53 31.88
C ASP A 791 2.09 18.20 30.79
N GLY A 792 1.27 19.18 30.40
CA GLY A 792 0.31 19.01 29.30
C GLY A 792 0.97 18.83 27.93
N ASN A 793 2.16 19.41 27.71
CA ASN A 793 2.96 19.10 26.51
C ASN A 793 3.46 17.66 26.53
N THR A 794 3.88 17.17 27.70
CA THR A 794 4.30 15.77 27.87
C THR A 794 3.13 14.83 27.60
N GLU A 795 1.95 15.11 28.15
CA GLU A 795 0.73 14.34 27.87
C GLU A 795 0.40 14.29 26.38
N ARG A 796 0.48 15.41 25.65
CA ARG A 796 0.27 15.44 24.19
C ARG A 796 1.30 14.59 23.44
N ARG A 797 2.57 14.67 23.81
CA ARG A 797 3.64 13.83 23.22
C ARG A 797 3.44 12.35 23.53
N ASN A 798 2.89 12.02 24.69
CA ASN A 798 2.57 10.64 25.03
C ASN A 798 1.44 10.10 24.14
N VAL A 799 0.36 10.87 23.97
CA VAL A 799 -0.75 10.50 23.08
C VAL A 799 -0.28 10.43 21.62
N GLU A 800 0.51 11.39 21.15
CA GLU A 800 1.14 11.34 19.81
C GLU A 800 1.95 10.05 19.61
N ALA A 801 2.79 9.66 20.57
CA ALA A 801 3.55 8.42 20.48
C ALA A 801 2.66 7.17 20.41
N PHE A 802 1.55 7.16 21.15
CA PHE A 802 0.56 6.07 21.08
C PHE A 802 -0.16 6.04 19.73
N LEU A 803 -0.56 7.21 19.19
CA LEU A 803 -1.21 7.32 17.88
C LEU A 803 -0.31 6.87 16.73
N PHE A 804 1.02 7.00 16.84
CA PHE A 804 1.95 6.41 15.86
C PHE A 804 2.06 4.89 15.97
N ALA A 805 1.83 4.31 17.15
CA ALA A 805 1.86 2.86 17.41
C ALA A 805 0.45 2.23 17.52
N PHE A 806 -0.54 2.90 16.92
CA PHE A 806 -1.94 2.51 16.97
C PHE A 806 -2.15 1.14 16.31
N ASP A 807 -3.00 0.32 16.92
CA ASP A 807 -3.28 -1.05 16.47
C ASP A 807 -3.81 -1.06 15.02
N SER A 808 -3.48 -2.14 14.31
CA SER A 808 -4.14 -2.53 13.06
C SER A 808 -4.84 -3.88 13.23
N ASN A 809 -5.48 -4.39 12.18
CA ASN A 809 -6.12 -5.71 12.18
C ASN A 809 -5.16 -6.86 12.49
N LEU A 810 -3.85 -6.63 12.38
CA LEU A 810 -2.81 -7.64 12.62
C LEU A 810 -1.87 -7.20 13.72
N PHE A 811 -1.40 -8.16 14.51
CA PHE A 811 -0.40 -7.91 15.53
C PHE A 811 1.00 -7.64 14.93
N PRO A 812 1.86 -6.87 15.62
CA PRO A 812 3.18 -6.47 15.11
C PRO A 812 4.09 -7.62 14.69
N VAL A 813 3.89 -8.82 15.27
CA VAL A 813 4.68 -10.01 14.96
C VAL A 813 4.37 -10.62 13.58
N VAL A 814 3.19 -10.35 13.01
CA VAL A 814 2.77 -10.97 11.75
C VAL A 814 3.73 -10.54 10.64
N GLY A 815 4.16 -11.50 9.82
CA GLY A 815 5.20 -11.30 8.80
C GLY A 815 6.63 -11.48 9.32
N GLN A 816 6.90 -11.34 10.62
CA GLN A 816 8.26 -11.49 11.12
C GLN A 816 8.76 -12.92 10.95
N GLN A 817 10.00 -13.04 10.49
CA GLN A 817 10.63 -14.33 10.21
C GLN A 817 12.10 -14.38 10.63
N VAL A 818 12.63 -15.58 10.83
CA VAL A 818 14.06 -15.81 11.09
C VAL A 818 14.49 -17.20 10.62
N THR A 819 15.71 -17.30 10.09
CA THR A 819 16.28 -18.60 9.67
C THR A 819 17.27 -19.13 10.71
N LEU A 820 17.00 -20.34 11.19
CA LEU A 820 17.87 -21.13 12.03
C LEU A 820 18.78 -22.04 11.18
N SER A 821 20.04 -22.10 11.54
CA SER A 821 21.09 -22.89 10.91
C SER A 821 22.16 -23.30 11.93
N ALA A 822 23.07 -24.18 11.55
CA ALA A 822 24.21 -24.58 12.40
C ALA A 822 25.11 -23.41 12.85
N ALA A 823 25.11 -22.28 12.12
CA ALA A 823 25.89 -21.09 12.44
C ALA A 823 25.09 -20.03 13.24
N SER A 824 23.84 -20.33 13.61
CA SER A 824 22.97 -19.37 14.26
C SER A 824 23.41 -19.01 15.68
N THR A 825 23.14 -17.76 16.06
CA THR A 825 23.47 -17.21 17.38
C THR A 825 22.31 -17.36 18.36
N GLU A 826 22.57 -17.08 19.64
CA GLU A 826 21.53 -17.02 20.68
C GLU A 826 20.41 -16.02 20.35
N ALA A 827 20.71 -14.94 19.60
CA ALA A 827 19.71 -13.98 19.15
C ALA A 827 18.67 -14.58 18.21
N VAL A 828 19.06 -15.53 17.35
CA VAL A 828 18.11 -16.26 16.48
C VAL A 828 17.20 -17.15 17.33
N ALA A 829 17.74 -17.87 18.31
CA ALA A 829 16.94 -18.69 19.22
C ALA A 829 15.93 -17.84 20.02
N ALA A 830 16.37 -16.69 20.55
CA ALA A 830 15.50 -15.75 21.25
C ALA A 830 14.38 -15.19 20.34
N ARG A 831 14.69 -14.94 19.06
CA ARG A 831 13.68 -14.53 18.08
C ARG A 831 12.64 -15.64 17.86
N ILE A 832 13.04 -16.91 17.75
CA ILE A 832 12.10 -18.03 17.61
C ILE A 832 11.23 -18.16 18.87
N ASP A 833 11.82 -17.99 20.06
CA ASP A 833 11.07 -18.02 21.32
C ASP A 833 10.02 -16.91 21.39
N LEU A 834 10.34 -15.69 20.92
CA LEU A 834 9.37 -14.61 20.75
C LEU A 834 8.24 -15.01 19.80
N LEU A 835 8.55 -15.53 18.60
CA LEU A 835 7.53 -15.91 17.63
C LEU A 835 6.58 -16.98 18.19
N LYS A 836 7.13 -17.98 18.90
CA LYS A 836 6.32 -19.00 19.58
C LYS A 836 5.43 -18.40 20.67
N ALA A 837 5.97 -17.49 21.49
CA ALA A 837 5.20 -16.84 22.54
C ALA A 837 4.02 -16.04 21.98
N GLN A 838 4.19 -15.41 20.82
CA GLN A 838 3.10 -14.69 20.15
C GLN A 838 2.09 -15.63 19.50
N ALA A 839 2.51 -16.79 18.97
CA ALA A 839 1.60 -17.81 18.50
C ALA A 839 0.80 -18.47 19.64
N ASP A 840 1.42 -18.71 20.80
CA ASP A 840 0.72 -19.18 22.01
C ASP A 840 -0.31 -18.15 22.53
N ALA A 841 -0.12 -16.86 22.20
CA ALA A 841 -1.06 -15.77 22.49
C ALA A 841 -2.11 -15.56 21.37
N GLU A 842 -2.16 -16.45 20.36
CA GLU A 842 -3.08 -16.37 19.22
C GLU A 842 -2.91 -15.09 18.37
N HIS A 843 -1.76 -14.42 18.48
CA HIS A 843 -1.47 -13.20 17.70
C HIS A 843 -1.03 -13.49 16.25
N CYS A 844 -0.57 -14.71 15.98
CA CYS A 844 -0.14 -15.19 14.66
C CYS A 844 -0.30 -16.72 14.60
N ASP A 845 -0.35 -17.27 13.40
CA ASP A 845 0.03 -18.69 13.22
C ASP A 845 1.54 -18.77 13.01
N LEU A 846 2.23 -19.70 13.68
CA LEU A 846 3.67 -19.90 13.47
C LEU A 846 3.90 -21.10 12.55
N VAL A 847 4.65 -20.88 11.47
CA VAL A 847 5.11 -21.94 10.57
C VAL A 847 6.62 -22.05 10.59
N ALA A 848 7.15 -23.23 10.26
CA ALA A 848 8.56 -23.42 10.00
C ALA A 848 8.76 -24.20 8.69
N LYS A 849 9.70 -23.78 7.84
CA LYS A 849 9.98 -24.42 6.56
C LYS A 849 11.46 -24.64 6.33
N ASN A 850 11.77 -25.81 5.80
CA ASN A 850 13.08 -26.10 5.23
C ASN A 850 12.90 -26.47 3.74
N ARG A 851 13.96 -27.00 3.12
CA ARG A 851 13.93 -27.40 1.71
C ARG A 851 12.88 -28.47 1.37
N TYR A 852 12.59 -29.38 2.30
CA TYR A 852 11.84 -30.62 2.02
C TYR A 852 10.51 -30.73 2.75
N SER A 853 10.32 -29.99 3.83
CA SER A 853 9.19 -30.16 4.73
C SER A 853 8.73 -28.83 5.30
N GLY A 854 7.42 -28.77 5.53
CA GLY A 854 6.76 -27.71 6.24
C GLY A 854 6.27 -28.17 7.61
N PHE A 855 6.11 -27.21 8.50
CA PHE A 855 5.67 -27.43 9.86
C PHE A 855 4.74 -26.30 10.29
N TRP A 856 3.66 -26.63 11.00
CA TRP A 856 2.72 -25.68 11.58
C TRP A 856 2.66 -25.87 13.09
N TYR A 857 2.82 -24.78 13.84
CA TYR A 857 2.78 -24.80 15.29
C TYR A 857 1.36 -25.03 15.82
N VAL A 858 1.19 -26.07 16.64
CA VAL A 858 -0.12 -26.48 17.19
C VAL A 858 -0.25 -26.21 18.70
N GLY A 859 0.65 -25.38 19.25
CA GLY A 859 0.69 -25.04 20.67
C GLY A 859 1.51 -26.02 21.52
N GLY A 860 1.84 -25.60 22.75
CA GLY A 860 2.52 -26.44 23.73
C GLY A 860 3.92 -26.91 23.31
N GLY A 861 4.62 -26.14 22.46
CA GLY A 861 5.96 -26.47 21.97
C GLY A 861 6.00 -27.56 20.90
N LYS A 862 4.88 -27.81 20.20
CA LYS A 862 4.78 -28.85 19.17
C LYS A 862 4.43 -28.29 17.80
N PHE A 863 4.91 -28.98 16.77
CA PHE A 863 4.68 -28.66 15.38
C PHE A 863 4.12 -29.87 14.64
N ARG A 864 3.00 -29.69 13.95
CA ARG A 864 2.50 -30.66 12.98
C ARG A 864 3.36 -30.59 11.72
N ALA A 865 3.82 -31.73 11.24
CA ALA A 865 4.58 -31.83 10.00
C ALA A 865 3.65 -31.90 8.78
N SER A 866 4.16 -31.55 7.61
CA SER A 866 3.48 -31.67 6.32
C SER A 866 3.31 -33.10 5.80
N ALA A 867 3.48 -34.13 6.65
CA ALA A 867 3.24 -35.53 6.31
C ALA A 867 2.49 -36.22 7.46
N GLN A 868 1.35 -36.84 7.18
CA GLN A 868 0.50 -37.53 8.15
C GLN A 868 1.21 -38.66 8.89
N GLY A 869 2.19 -39.31 8.23
CA GLY A 869 3.01 -40.36 8.83
C GLY A 869 3.99 -39.88 9.90
N ILE A 870 4.19 -38.57 10.02
CA ILE A 870 5.05 -37.93 11.01
C ILE A 870 4.15 -37.30 12.06
N GLY A 871 4.15 -37.85 13.28
CA GLY A 871 3.42 -37.24 14.40
C GLY A 871 4.00 -35.87 14.79
N ASP A 872 3.28 -35.13 15.62
CA ASP A 872 3.72 -33.80 16.06
C ASP A 872 5.16 -33.83 16.63
N VAL A 873 6.01 -32.95 16.10
CA VAL A 873 7.44 -32.83 16.42
C VAL A 873 7.62 -31.79 17.53
N GLY A 874 8.45 -32.08 18.53
CA GLY A 874 8.79 -31.11 19.57
C GLY A 874 9.73 -30.02 19.06
N ASP A 875 9.57 -28.80 19.57
CA ASP A 875 10.42 -27.63 19.23
C ASP A 875 11.92 -27.92 19.38
N GLN A 876 12.33 -28.64 20.43
CA GLN A 876 13.75 -29.00 20.62
C GLN A 876 14.27 -29.90 19.50
N ASP A 877 13.49 -30.91 19.10
CA ASP A 877 13.88 -31.83 18.04
C ASP A 877 13.90 -31.13 16.67
N LEU A 878 12.92 -30.25 16.43
CA LEU A 878 12.84 -29.44 15.21
C LEU A 878 14.00 -28.45 15.10
N ARG A 879 14.39 -27.78 16.18
CA ARG A 879 15.59 -26.93 16.18
C ARG A 879 16.87 -27.75 15.98
N ALA A 880 16.95 -28.94 16.55
CA ALA A 880 18.11 -29.82 16.38
C ALA A 880 18.31 -30.24 14.92
N SER A 881 17.24 -30.37 14.12
CA SER A 881 17.37 -30.69 12.69
C SER A 881 18.08 -29.61 11.88
N ALA A 882 18.04 -28.34 12.33
CA ALA A 882 18.75 -27.23 11.69
C ALA A 882 20.28 -27.31 11.80
N GLY A 883 20.80 -28.17 12.68
CA GLY A 883 22.22 -28.49 12.76
C GLY A 883 22.72 -29.44 11.66
N LEU A 884 21.82 -30.08 10.92
CA LEU A 884 22.19 -30.98 9.81
C LEU A 884 22.60 -30.17 8.57
N THR A 885 23.46 -30.76 7.74
CA THR A 885 23.84 -30.15 6.46
C THR A 885 22.60 -30.00 5.57
N GLY A 886 22.31 -28.77 5.15
CA GLY A 886 21.10 -28.47 4.36
C GLY A 886 19.80 -28.44 5.17
N GLY A 887 19.90 -28.48 6.51
CA GLY A 887 18.76 -28.49 7.43
C GLY A 887 18.23 -27.12 7.83
N GLU A 888 18.69 -26.03 7.21
CA GLU A 888 18.28 -24.67 7.56
C GLU A 888 16.74 -24.54 7.61
N LEU A 889 16.24 -23.91 8.66
CA LEU A 889 14.82 -23.86 8.99
C LEU A 889 14.37 -22.41 9.22
N THR A 890 13.49 -21.91 8.36
CA THR A 890 12.93 -20.56 8.46
C THR A 890 11.61 -20.61 9.23
N TYR A 891 11.53 -19.88 10.33
CA TYR A 891 10.32 -19.67 11.12
C TYR A 891 9.66 -18.36 10.71
N THR A 892 8.33 -18.35 10.53
CA THR A 892 7.57 -17.18 10.13
C THR A 892 6.25 -17.11 10.91
N CYS A 893 5.96 -15.98 11.54
CA CYS A 893 4.61 -15.67 12.01
C CYS A 893 3.77 -15.23 10.80
N VAL A 894 2.72 -15.96 10.47
CA VAL A 894 1.81 -15.67 9.37
C VAL A 894 0.46 -15.18 9.92
N PRO A 895 -0.39 -14.54 9.09
CA PRO A 895 -1.70 -14.09 9.56
C PRO A 895 -2.49 -15.22 10.23
N PRO A 896 -3.20 -14.97 11.34
CA PRO A 896 -4.04 -15.98 11.99
C PRO A 896 -5.00 -16.65 10.99
N GLY A 897 -5.15 -17.97 11.09
CA GLY A 897 -5.97 -18.79 10.20
C GLY A 897 -5.30 -19.17 8.88
N SER A 898 -4.03 -18.80 8.65
CA SER A 898 -3.29 -19.13 7.43
C SER A 898 -2.14 -20.13 7.64
N GLY A 899 -1.93 -20.58 8.88
CA GLY A 899 -0.84 -21.47 9.26
C GLY A 899 -0.86 -22.84 8.60
N GLU A 900 -2.04 -23.45 8.45
CA GLU A 900 -2.20 -24.72 7.73
C GLU A 900 -1.81 -24.55 6.26
N ARG A 901 -2.44 -23.59 5.57
CA ARG A 901 -2.16 -23.33 4.15
C ARG A 901 -0.70 -22.99 3.90
N ILE A 902 -0.18 -22.01 4.64
CA ILE A 902 1.19 -21.56 4.42
C ILE A 902 2.16 -22.63 4.90
N GLY A 903 1.87 -23.36 5.98
CA GLY A 903 2.81 -24.25 6.64
C GLY A 903 2.90 -25.63 6.01
N ILE A 904 1.77 -26.29 5.79
CA ILE A 904 1.71 -27.76 5.58
C ILE A 904 0.74 -28.25 4.50
N ASP A 905 -0.15 -27.39 3.96
CA ASP A 905 -1.13 -27.74 2.92
C ASP A 905 -1.30 -26.55 1.93
N ARG A 906 -0.38 -26.41 0.99
CA ARG A 906 -0.19 -25.23 0.13
C ARG A 906 -1.46 -24.84 -0.63
N ASP A 907 -2.19 -25.82 -1.14
CA ASP A 907 -3.41 -25.62 -1.94
C ASP A 907 -4.71 -25.72 -1.12
N ASN A 908 -4.60 -26.09 0.16
CA ASN A 908 -5.68 -26.14 1.13
C ASN A 908 -6.79 -27.10 0.70
N ASP A 909 -6.41 -28.23 0.08
CA ASP A 909 -7.34 -29.25 -0.39
C ASP A 909 -7.58 -30.38 0.64
N GLY A 910 -6.88 -30.33 1.78
CA GLY A 910 -6.95 -31.28 2.87
C GLY A 910 -5.89 -32.39 2.82
N VAL A 911 -5.04 -32.42 1.78
CA VAL A 911 -3.88 -33.30 1.67
C VAL A 911 -2.61 -32.51 1.97
N LEU A 912 -1.81 -33.00 2.93
CA LEU A 912 -0.59 -32.28 3.34
C LEU A 912 0.50 -32.34 2.25
N ASP A 913 1.30 -31.27 2.11
CA ASP A 913 2.30 -31.06 1.04
C ASP A 913 3.18 -32.29 0.73
N ASN A 914 3.65 -33.00 1.76
CA ASN A 914 4.55 -34.14 1.56
C ASN A 914 3.81 -35.46 1.31
N ASP A 915 2.50 -35.50 1.51
CA ASP A 915 1.63 -36.59 1.12
C ASP A 915 1.00 -36.35 -0.27
N GLU A 916 0.96 -35.12 -0.77
CA GLU A 916 0.50 -34.80 -2.14
C GLU A 916 1.29 -35.54 -3.22
N LEU A 917 2.60 -35.73 -3.03
CA LEU A 917 3.43 -36.53 -3.92
C LEU A 917 3.02 -38.01 -3.97
N ARG A 918 2.30 -38.50 -2.95
CA ARG A 918 1.71 -39.84 -2.91
C ARG A 918 0.22 -39.83 -3.31
N ALA A 919 -0.44 -38.69 -3.20
CA ALA A 919 -1.81 -38.53 -3.65
C ALA A 919 -1.83 -38.57 -5.18
N GLY A 920 -2.47 -39.59 -5.72
CA GLY A 920 -2.49 -39.81 -7.16
C GLY A 920 -1.33 -40.62 -7.72
N ASP A 921 -0.30 -40.94 -6.94
CA ASP A 921 0.63 -42.02 -7.30
C ASP A 921 -0.05 -43.36 -6.99
N LEU A 922 -0.92 -43.77 -7.90
CA LEU A 922 -1.72 -44.99 -7.80
C LEU A 922 -0.91 -46.24 -8.14
N ASP A 923 0.31 -46.08 -8.64
CA ASP A 923 1.20 -47.18 -8.97
C ASP A 923 2.42 -47.37 -8.08
N GLY A 924 2.69 -46.41 -7.20
CA GLY A 924 3.68 -46.46 -6.14
C GLY A 924 5.10 -46.33 -6.66
N ASP A 925 5.29 -45.63 -7.79
CA ASP A 925 6.60 -45.38 -8.40
C ASP A 925 7.20 -44.01 -8.05
N ASP A 926 6.55 -43.29 -7.12
CA ASP A 926 6.85 -41.93 -6.68
C ASP A 926 6.73 -40.88 -7.81
N ASP A 927 5.89 -41.13 -8.84
CA ASP A 927 5.62 -40.19 -9.94
C ASP A 927 4.17 -40.23 -10.43
N VAL A 928 3.42 -39.15 -10.22
CA VAL A 928 2.05 -39.01 -10.75
C VAL A 928 2.10 -38.79 -12.26
N ASP A 929 1.76 -39.82 -13.04
CA ASP A 929 1.80 -39.80 -14.50
C ASP A 929 0.56 -40.39 -15.23
N LYS A 930 0.72 -40.76 -16.51
CA LYS A 930 -0.37 -41.32 -17.31
C LYS A 930 -0.80 -42.71 -16.85
N ASP A 931 0.10 -43.46 -16.21
CA ASP A 931 -0.17 -44.80 -15.74
C ASP A 931 -1.05 -44.76 -14.49
N ASP A 932 -0.91 -43.74 -13.64
CA ASP A 932 -1.89 -43.43 -12.60
C ASP A 932 -3.25 -43.05 -13.16
N LEU A 933 -3.27 -42.18 -14.18
CA LEU A 933 -4.53 -41.79 -14.81
C LEU A 933 -5.28 -42.98 -15.39
N LYS A 934 -4.56 -43.95 -15.98
CA LYS A 934 -5.16 -45.21 -16.42
C LYS A 934 -5.71 -46.02 -15.25
N ARG A 935 -4.99 -46.09 -14.13
CA ARG A 935 -5.45 -46.81 -12.92
C ARG A 935 -6.69 -46.18 -12.32
N LEU A 936 -6.75 -44.86 -12.26
CA LEU A 936 -7.92 -44.11 -11.81
C LEU A 936 -9.12 -44.34 -12.74
N LEU A 937 -8.92 -44.18 -14.05
CA LEU A 937 -9.97 -44.36 -15.05
C LEU A 937 -10.46 -45.81 -15.16
N ALA A 938 -9.63 -46.81 -14.80
CA ALA A 938 -10.05 -48.20 -14.72
C ALA A 938 -11.05 -48.46 -13.57
N GLY A 939 -11.11 -47.59 -12.56
CA GLY A 939 -12.03 -47.66 -11.42
C GLY A 939 -13.30 -46.81 -11.55
N LYS A 940 -13.50 -46.12 -12.68
CA LYS A 940 -14.56 -45.13 -12.86
C LYS A 940 -15.96 -45.73 -12.64
N SER A 941 -16.77 -45.10 -11.79
CA SER A 941 -18.13 -45.51 -11.38
C SER A 941 -18.23 -46.53 -10.22
N ALA A 942 -17.18 -46.71 -9.43
CA ALA A 942 -17.25 -47.47 -8.19
C ALA A 942 -17.48 -46.53 -6.98
N ALA A 943 -18.47 -46.84 -6.14
CA ALA A 943 -18.45 -46.38 -4.76
C ALA A 943 -17.27 -47.07 -4.05
N VAL A 944 -16.47 -46.30 -3.33
CA VAL A 944 -15.25 -46.81 -2.71
C VAL A 944 -15.29 -46.65 -1.20
N ALA A 945 -14.49 -47.44 -0.50
CA ALA A 945 -14.39 -47.33 0.95
C ALA A 945 -13.71 -45.99 1.31
N PRO A 946 -14.04 -45.37 2.45
CA PRO A 946 -13.32 -44.20 2.94
C PRO A 946 -11.81 -44.46 2.97
N GLY A 947 -11.02 -43.60 2.32
CA GLY A 947 -9.57 -43.72 2.19
C GLY A 947 -9.09 -44.57 1.01
N ASP A 948 -9.93 -44.88 0.02
CA ASP A 948 -9.47 -45.44 -1.25
C ASP A 948 -8.61 -44.41 -1.99
N PRO A 949 -7.37 -44.74 -2.39
CA PRO A 949 -6.44 -43.79 -2.99
C PRO A 949 -6.89 -43.23 -4.34
N ARG A 950 -7.94 -43.79 -4.95
CA ARG A 950 -8.52 -43.33 -6.22
C ARG A 950 -9.62 -42.27 -6.07
N ASP A 951 -10.12 -42.06 -4.86
CA ASP A 951 -11.10 -41.02 -4.51
C ASP A 951 -10.33 -39.82 -3.93
N LEU A 952 -9.86 -38.97 -4.85
CA LEU A 952 -8.95 -37.85 -4.58
C LEU A 952 -9.69 -36.60 -4.12
N ASP A 953 -11.00 -36.49 -4.39
CA ASP A 953 -11.84 -35.42 -3.86
C ASP A 953 -12.64 -35.84 -2.61
N TYR A 954 -12.46 -37.08 -2.15
CA TYR A 954 -13.01 -37.65 -0.93
C TYR A 954 -14.54 -37.62 -0.89
N ASP A 955 -15.19 -37.73 -2.04
CA ASP A 955 -16.66 -37.69 -2.18
C ASP A 955 -17.33 -39.08 -2.01
N GLY A 956 -16.53 -40.12 -1.80
CA GLY A 956 -16.96 -41.50 -1.63
C GLY A 956 -17.08 -42.28 -2.94
N GLY A 957 -16.64 -41.73 -4.08
CA GLY A 957 -16.68 -42.36 -5.38
C GLY A 957 -15.51 -42.00 -6.30
N VAL A 958 -15.18 -42.90 -7.24
CA VAL A 958 -14.19 -42.59 -8.29
C VAL A 958 -14.90 -41.99 -9.50
N THR A 959 -14.82 -40.68 -9.64
CA THR A 959 -15.53 -39.85 -10.62
C THR A 959 -14.62 -39.16 -11.64
N ALA A 960 -15.21 -38.29 -12.46
CA ALA A 960 -14.45 -37.44 -13.37
C ALA A 960 -13.79 -36.24 -12.66
N ARG A 961 -14.18 -35.91 -11.42
CA ARG A 961 -13.46 -34.91 -10.62
C ARG A 961 -12.12 -35.45 -10.13
N ASP A 962 -12.07 -36.69 -9.68
CA ASP A 962 -10.83 -37.35 -9.28
C ASP A 962 -9.81 -37.38 -10.41
N GLY A 963 -10.26 -37.72 -11.63
CA GLY A 963 -9.39 -37.67 -12.80
C GLY A 963 -8.88 -36.26 -13.14
N ARG A 964 -9.59 -35.20 -12.77
CA ARG A 964 -9.10 -33.81 -12.94
C ARG A 964 -8.12 -33.41 -11.84
N LYS A 965 -8.38 -33.82 -10.59
CA LYS A 965 -7.44 -33.66 -9.47
C LYS A 965 -6.13 -34.37 -9.76
N LEU A 966 -6.19 -35.63 -10.20
CA LEU A 966 -5.01 -36.41 -10.57
C LEU A 966 -4.17 -35.73 -11.66
N VAL A 967 -4.81 -35.15 -12.67
CA VAL A 967 -4.11 -34.40 -13.72
C VAL A 967 -3.45 -33.14 -13.19
N ALA A 968 -4.04 -32.49 -12.17
CA ALA A 968 -3.44 -31.35 -11.50
C ALA A 968 -2.22 -31.74 -10.63
N LEU A 969 -2.22 -32.96 -10.09
CA LEU A 969 -1.13 -33.53 -9.29
C LEU A 969 0.05 -34.07 -10.15
N CYS A 970 -0.12 -34.16 -11.47
CA CYS A 970 0.91 -34.71 -12.34
C CYS A 970 2.14 -33.81 -12.50
N THR A 971 3.31 -34.40 -12.28
CA THR A 971 4.61 -33.69 -12.34
C THR A 971 5.20 -33.61 -13.75
N ARG A 972 4.66 -34.36 -14.72
CA ARG A 972 5.18 -34.48 -16.10
C ARG A 972 4.42 -33.63 -17.13
N PRO A 973 5.09 -33.07 -18.17
CA PRO A 973 4.49 -32.16 -19.16
C PRO A 973 3.35 -32.70 -20.07
N ARG A 974 2.80 -33.91 -19.82
CA ARG A 974 1.87 -34.58 -20.76
C ARG A 974 0.72 -35.40 -20.12
N CYS A 975 0.37 -35.21 -18.85
CA CYS A 975 -0.63 -36.09 -18.22
C CYS A 975 -2.07 -36.01 -18.76
N ALA A 976 -2.44 -34.99 -19.52
CA ALA A 976 -3.66 -35.02 -20.30
C ALA A 976 -3.41 -34.39 -21.67
N SER A 977 -3.27 -35.21 -22.71
CA SER A 977 -3.71 -34.79 -24.03
C SER A 977 -5.19 -35.11 -24.10
N ASN A 978 -6.04 -34.10 -24.30
CA ASN A 978 -7.26 -34.35 -25.08
C ASN A 978 -6.87 -34.96 -26.44
#